data_AF-A0A7C9PIK4-F1
#
_entry.id   AF-A0A7C9PIK4-F1
#
_cell.length_a   1.000
_cell.length_b   1.000
_cell.length_c   1.000
_cell.angle_alpha   90.00
_cell.angle_beta   90.00
_cell.angle_gamma   90.00
#
_symmetry.space_group_name_H-M   'P 1'
#
loop_
_entity.id
_entity.type
_entity.pdbx_description
1 polymer ?
#
loop_
_entity_poly.entity_id
_entity_poly.type
_entity_poly.pdbx_seq_one_letter_code
_entity_poly.pdbx_strand_id
1 'polypeptide(L)'
;MTSTLSTPSTPSRTTLAHALRALAMDAVQQANSGHPGMPMGMADIAEALWRHHLRHDPAQPQWPGRDRFVLSNGHGSMLLYGLLHLTGYALSIDDLKAFRQLHSKTPGHPEVGYAPGVETTTGPLGQGIANAVGMALAEKLLAAEFNRPGHAVVDHRTWAFLGDGCLMEGVSHEACALAATWGLGKLVAFWDDNGISIDGHTDGWFSEDVPARFEAYGWRVIRGVNGHDPAALDAAIAQATAQTERPVLICCRTTIGFGSPHKAGTHDSHGAPLGAAEIAATKAALGWPHGPFEVPDTVYAAWNAREAGAARRADWQRRLDAYAAAHPALAAELQRRWAGALPEGFAATAAAALARVVDKAETVASRKASQNAIASLAPALPELLGGSADLTGSNLTNWPGCVSVTPERLRAGQGGNYLHYGVREFGMAAILNGVALHGGFKGFGGTFLMFSEYARNALRMAALMKLPVVQVFTHDSIGLGEDGPTHQPVEQTATLRLIPNMDVWRPADAVETQVAWTLALQASDHPSCLVLSRQNLPHQPRDAAQVAAIARGGYVLKEAEGGAPQAVIVATGSELGLAVAAQAALAAQGLAVRVVSLPSWFRFQRQDAAWRDAVLPPGLPRVAVEAGATGWWGQVVGLNGAVVGLDSFGESGPAPALFQHFGITAEAVARAVRRVLGLGHGDQPSRVAAVARHGQQIWLDQLSRSLVASGALHTWVEQHAVAGVTSNPAIFASALANDPAYAPALAALRNEEPDLERRFERLAIPDVQAACDVLRPVYQRSAAAAGYVSFEVSPRLSRDGEGTLAAARRLWAEIGRPNAMIKIPATPECLGAISAALAEGININVTLIFSAAQMNAVLAACTEGLARRHAAGLPLDRVRAVASLFVSRVDTLLDAQLPEGSPLRGELGLANARAAYADWLDRFGGSAFAALRAAGAHPPLCLWASTGVKNPAWRDTRYVEGLIGPDTVNTVPDATLAAFADHGQAARTLDTALPQARATLAAAAAAGVDLSAAGERLQAEGLAQFEQALERLLQSVV
;
A
#
# COMPACT_ATOMS: atom_id res chain seq x y z
N MET A 1 71.21 -31.83 -47.59
CA MET A 1 69.96 -31.09 -47.88
C MET A 1 69.22 -30.90 -46.56
N THR A 2 69.38 -29.73 -45.96
CA THR A 2 68.76 -29.34 -44.69
C THR A 2 67.32 -28.92 -44.95
N SER A 3 66.37 -29.72 -44.46
CA SER A 3 64.94 -29.40 -44.43
C SER A 3 64.70 -28.27 -43.44
N THR A 4 64.41 -27.08 -43.95
CA THR A 4 63.91 -25.94 -43.17
C THR A 4 62.56 -26.30 -42.56
N LEU A 5 62.55 -26.53 -41.25
CA LEU A 5 61.33 -26.56 -40.44
C LEU A 5 60.66 -25.18 -40.54
N SER A 6 59.53 -25.12 -41.25
CA SER A 6 58.65 -23.96 -41.27
C SER A 6 58.15 -23.72 -39.84
N THR A 7 58.56 -22.62 -39.23
CA THR A 7 57.90 -22.09 -38.03
C THR A 7 56.40 -21.94 -38.29
N PRO A 8 55.51 -22.41 -37.42
CA PRO A 8 54.07 -22.23 -37.60
C PRO A 8 53.76 -20.73 -37.63
N SER A 9 53.09 -20.27 -38.68
CA SER A 9 52.69 -18.87 -38.85
C SER A 9 51.68 -18.46 -37.77
N THR A 10 51.92 -17.36 -37.06
CA THR A 10 50.97 -16.78 -36.11
C THR A 10 49.63 -16.48 -36.80
N PRO A 11 48.48 -16.91 -36.25
CA PRO A 11 47.17 -16.62 -36.84
C PRO A 11 46.91 -15.12 -36.97
N SER A 12 46.24 -14.69 -38.03
CA SER A 12 45.80 -13.29 -38.18
C SER A 12 44.73 -12.92 -37.15
N ARG A 13 44.61 -11.64 -36.80
CA ARG A 13 43.57 -11.16 -35.85
C ARG A 13 42.16 -11.54 -36.31
N THR A 14 41.89 -11.46 -37.62
CA THR A 14 40.66 -11.92 -38.24
C THR A 14 40.40 -13.41 -37.99
N THR A 15 41.42 -14.26 -38.13
CA THR A 15 41.32 -15.71 -37.82
C THR A 15 41.00 -15.95 -36.34
N LEU A 16 41.61 -15.16 -35.45
CA LEU A 16 41.36 -15.24 -34.01
C LEU A 16 39.93 -14.83 -33.64
N ALA A 17 39.39 -13.79 -34.29
CA ALA A 17 37.98 -13.40 -34.13
C ALA A 17 37.03 -14.45 -34.74
N HIS A 18 37.37 -15.08 -35.87
CA HIS A 18 36.57 -16.16 -36.47
C HIS A 18 36.42 -17.36 -35.54
N ALA A 19 37.40 -17.66 -34.69
CA ALA A 19 37.27 -18.71 -33.68
C ALA A 19 36.11 -18.43 -32.70
N LEU A 20 35.93 -17.17 -32.26
CA LEU A 20 34.80 -16.77 -31.42
C LEU A 20 33.47 -16.91 -32.18
N ARG A 21 33.43 -16.50 -33.46
CA ARG A 21 32.25 -16.64 -34.32
C ARG A 21 31.83 -18.10 -34.46
N ALA A 22 32.80 -18.98 -34.76
CA ALA A 22 32.61 -20.41 -34.91
C ALA A 22 32.07 -21.04 -33.62
N LEU A 23 32.74 -20.82 -32.49
CA LEU A 23 32.28 -21.32 -31.19
C LEU A 23 30.86 -20.85 -30.86
N ALA A 24 30.53 -19.59 -31.13
CA ALA A 24 29.21 -19.05 -30.85
C ALA A 24 28.12 -19.71 -31.71
N MET A 25 28.30 -19.76 -33.04
CA MET A 25 27.29 -20.37 -33.92
C MET A 25 27.15 -21.88 -33.69
N ASP A 26 28.25 -22.59 -33.43
CA ASP A 26 28.25 -24.03 -33.17
C ASP A 26 27.57 -24.37 -31.83
N ALA A 27 27.87 -23.63 -30.76
CA ALA A 27 27.24 -23.83 -29.45
C ALA A 27 25.73 -23.53 -29.47
N VAL A 28 25.33 -22.42 -30.12
CA VAL A 28 23.92 -22.09 -30.31
C VAL A 28 23.21 -23.17 -31.13
N GLN A 29 23.87 -23.70 -32.17
CA GLN A 29 23.32 -24.76 -32.99
C GLN A 29 23.17 -26.09 -32.23
N GLN A 30 24.16 -26.46 -31.43
CA GLN A 30 24.09 -27.67 -30.60
C GLN A 30 23.00 -27.57 -29.53
N ALA A 31 22.86 -26.41 -28.89
CA ALA A 31 21.79 -26.16 -27.92
C ALA A 31 20.40 -26.03 -28.56
N ASN A 32 20.35 -25.86 -29.89
CA ASN A 32 19.16 -25.46 -30.63
C ASN A 32 18.45 -24.23 -30.01
N SER A 33 19.25 -23.33 -29.43
CA SER A 33 18.78 -22.19 -28.64
C SER A 33 19.92 -21.18 -28.44
N GLY A 34 19.62 -19.88 -28.52
CA GLY A 34 20.56 -18.81 -28.21
C GLY A 34 20.73 -17.79 -29.33
N HIS A 35 21.70 -16.90 -29.15
CA HIS A 35 21.84 -15.67 -29.94
C HIS A 35 23.21 -15.65 -30.64
N PRO A 36 23.29 -16.01 -31.93
CA PRO A 36 24.57 -16.02 -32.65
C PRO A 36 24.95 -14.65 -33.21
N GLY A 37 23.97 -13.78 -33.48
CA GLY A 37 24.16 -12.52 -34.20
C GLY A 37 25.13 -11.55 -33.53
N MET A 38 24.88 -11.17 -32.27
CA MET A 38 25.76 -10.24 -31.54
C MET A 38 27.17 -10.82 -31.32
N PRO A 39 27.36 -12.08 -30.87
CA PRO A 39 28.70 -12.67 -30.79
C PRO A 39 29.47 -12.62 -32.11
N MET A 40 28.79 -12.83 -33.24
CA MET A 40 29.41 -12.74 -34.56
C MET A 40 29.76 -11.31 -34.96
N GLY A 41 28.92 -10.32 -34.64
CA GLY A 41 29.17 -8.91 -34.90
C GLY A 41 30.32 -8.34 -34.07
N MET A 42 30.38 -8.66 -32.77
CA MET A 42 31.33 -8.06 -31.82
C MET A 42 32.67 -8.82 -31.68
N ALA A 43 32.88 -9.92 -32.40
CA ALA A 43 34.08 -10.75 -32.23
C ALA A 43 35.41 -10.00 -32.46
N ASP A 44 35.47 -9.06 -33.41
CA ASP A 44 36.69 -8.28 -33.67
C ASP A 44 36.95 -7.24 -32.57
N ILE A 45 35.89 -6.60 -32.06
CA ILE A 45 35.96 -5.66 -30.92
C ILE A 45 36.47 -6.41 -29.68
N ALA A 46 35.93 -7.61 -29.45
CA ALA A 46 36.34 -8.49 -28.36
C ALA A 46 37.81 -8.91 -28.47
N GLU A 47 38.27 -9.29 -29.68
CA GLU A 47 39.68 -9.60 -29.94
C GLU A 47 40.60 -8.42 -29.64
N ALA A 48 40.23 -7.22 -30.10
CA ALA A 48 40.99 -6.01 -29.85
C ALA A 48 41.12 -5.71 -28.36
N LEU A 49 40.01 -5.74 -27.62
CA LEU A 49 40.00 -5.45 -26.20
C LEU A 49 40.74 -6.52 -25.38
N TRP A 50 40.37 -7.79 -25.51
CA TRP A 50 40.77 -8.84 -24.56
C TRP A 50 42.24 -9.25 -24.70
N ARG A 51 42.79 -9.27 -25.91
CA ARG A 51 44.18 -9.70 -26.12
C ARG A 51 45.19 -8.60 -25.80
N HIS A 52 44.83 -7.34 -26.07
CA HIS A 52 45.80 -6.25 -26.09
C HIS A 52 45.64 -5.25 -24.94
N HIS A 53 44.42 -5.08 -24.39
CA HIS A 53 44.14 -4.00 -23.44
C HIS A 53 43.63 -4.47 -22.08
N LEU A 54 42.81 -5.52 -22.02
CA LEU A 54 42.23 -6.02 -20.78
C LEU A 54 43.32 -6.60 -19.87
N ARG A 55 43.39 -6.14 -18.61
CA ARG A 55 44.25 -6.73 -17.58
C ARG A 55 43.46 -7.75 -16.75
N HIS A 56 43.75 -9.02 -16.94
CA HIS A 56 43.09 -10.10 -16.22
C HIS A 56 44.06 -11.27 -16.02
N ASP A 57 43.76 -12.16 -15.07
CA ASP A 57 44.45 -13.43 -14.87
C ASP A 57 43.41 -14.57 -14.90
N PRO A 58 43.35 -15.36 -15.98
CA PRO A 58 42.42 -16.48 -16.09
C PRO A 58 42.53 -17.53 -14.97
N ALA A 59 43.71 -17.66 -14.35
CA ALA A 59 43.92 -18.57 -13.23
C ALA A 59 43.51 -17.96 -11.88
N GLN A 60 43.31 -16.64 -11.81
CA GLN A 60 42.89 -15.91 -10.62
C GLN A 60 41.80 -14.87 -10.95
N PRO A 61 40.59 -15.35 -11.31
CA PRO A 61 39.48 -14.48 -11.75
C PRO A 61 39.03 -13.48 -10.69
N GLN A 62 39.37 -13.69 -9.41
CA GLN A 62 39.01 -12.82 -8.29
C GLN A 62 40.13 -11.84 -7.89
N TRP A 63 41.24 -11.76 -8.63
CA TRP A 63 42.32 -10.81 -8.36
C TRP A 63 41.78 -9.36 -8.26
N PRO A 64 41.95 -8.64 -7.13
CA PRO A 64 41.34 -7.32 -6.96
C PRO A 64 41.77 -6.25 -7.97
N GLY A 65 43.04 -6.29 -8.41
CA GLY A 65 43.62 -5.33 -9.36
C GLY A 65 43.37 -5.63 -10.85
N ARG A 66 42.50 -6.59 -11.18
CA ARG A 66 42.10 -6.88 -12.56
C ARG A 66 41.26 -5.73 -13.14
N ASP A 67 41.18 -5.59 -14.45
CA ASP A 67 40.11 -4.80 -15.07
C ASP A 67 38.78 -5.58 -14.98
N ARG A 68 37.65 -4.87 -14.91
CA ARG A 68 36.32 -5.49 -14.92
C ARG A 68 35.74 -5.42 -16.33
N PHE A 69 35.15 -6.53 -16.80
CA PHE A 69 34.45 -6.59 -18.08
C PHE A 69 32.98 -6.96 -17.86
N VAL A 70 32.07 -6.17 -18.43
CA VAL A 70 30.63 -6.37 -18.33
C VAL A 70 30.01 -6.50 -19.73
N LEU A 71 29.32 -7.60 -19.98
CA LEU A 71 28.52 -7.80 -21.19
C LEU A 71 27.06 -7.39 -20.93
N SER A 72 26.72 -6.11 -21.11
CA SER A 72 25.38 -5.58 -20.81
C SER A 72 24.32 -6.11 -21.78
N ASN A 73 24.67 -6.31 -23.04
CA ASN A 73 23.89 -7.07 -24.03
C ASN A 73 24.06 -8.59 -23.79
N GLY A 74 23.71 -9.05 -22.59
CA GLY A 74 23.99 -10.39 -22.08
C GLY A 74 23.42 -11.56 -22.90
N HIS A 75 22.51 -11.32 -23.84
CA HIS A 75 21.95 -12.36 -24.69
C HIS A 75 23.01 -13.03 -25.58
N GLY A 76 24.05 -12.29 -26.01
CA GLY A 76 25.20 -12.87 -26.73
C GLY A 76 26.26 -13.47 -25.79
N SER A 77 25.80 -14.19 -24.79
CA SER A 77 26.60 -14.84 -23.75
C SER A 77 27.73 -15.72 -24.29
N MET A 78 27.53 -16.37 -25.44
CA MET A 78 28.56 -17.18 -26.09
C MET A 78 29.81 -16.41 -26.49
N LEU A 79 29.73 -15.09 -26.70
CA LEU A 79 30.93 -14.27 -26.89
C LEU A 79 31.81 -14.31 -25.64
N LEU A 80 31.22 -14.05 -24.47
CA LEU A 80 31.93 -14.08 -23.20
C LEU A 80 32.43 -15.48 -22.86
N TYR A 81 31.61 -16.52 -23.04
CA TYR A 81 32.07 -17.89 -22.78
C TYR A 81 33.20 -18.33 -23.70
N GLY A 82 33.14 -17.98 -25.00
CA GLY A 82 34.23 -18.20 -25.95
C GLY A 82 35.51 -17.49 -25.53
N LEU A 83 35.42 -16.21 -25.11
CA LEU A 83 36.55 -15.44 -24.60
C LEU A 83 37.17 -16.07 -23.34
N LEU A 84 36.34 -16.44 -22.36
CA LEU A 84 36.80 -17.10 -21.13
C LEU A 84 37.50 -18.43 -21.44
N HIS A 85 36.92 -19.23 -22.32
CA HIS A 85 37.50 -20.49 -22.76
C HIS A 85 38.85 -20.29 -23.46
N LEU A 86 38.91 -19.47 -24.52
CA LEU A 86 40.11 -19.27 -25.34
C LEU A 86 41.25 -18.60 -24.58
N THR A 87 40.94 -17.68 -23.67
CA THR A 87 41.97 -17.02 -22.84
C THR A 87 42.47 -17.90 -21.69
N GLY A 88 41.82 -19.05 -21.46
CA GLY A 88 42.28 -20.09 -20.55
C GLY A 88 41.68 -20.02 -19.14
N TYR A 89 40.49 -19.44 -18.94
CA TYR A 89 39.78 -19.59 -17.67
C TYR A 89 39.43 -21.07 -17.44
N ALA A 90 38.98 -21.41 -16.23
CA ALA A 90 38.49 -22.75 -15.90
C ALA A 90 37.08 -23.02 -16.49
N LEU A 91 36.97 -22.85 -17.82
CA LEU A 91 35.80 -23.09 -18.65
C LEU A 91 36.24 -23.89 -19.88
N SER A 92 35.84 -25.15 -19.94
CA SER A 92 36.30 -26.12 -20.94
C SER A 92 35.49 -26.03 -22.24
N ILE A 93 35.97 -26.68 -23.30
CA ILE A 93 35.20 -26.81 -24.55
C ILE A 93 33.92 -27.63 -24.32
N ASP A 94 33.93 -28.58 -23.38
CA ASP A 94 32.75 -29.39 -23.06
C ASP A 94 31.71 -28.58 -22.29
N ASP A 95 32.13 -27.59 -21.48
CA ASP A 95 31.21 -26.60 -20.92
C ASP A 95 30.52 -25.83 -22.06
N LEU A 96 31.25 -25.40 -23.11
CA LEU A 96 30.65 -24.72 -24.27
C LEU A 96 29.68 -25.62 -25.06
N LYS A 97 29.99 -26.91 -25.22
CA LYS A 97 29.07 -27.89 -25.83
C LYS A 97 27.79 -28.08 -25.00
N ALA A 98 27.86 -27.83 -23.69
CA ALA A 98 26.74 -27.84 -22.76
C ALA A 98 26.04 -26.49 -22.62
N PHE A 99 26.24 -25.54 -23.56
CA PHE A 99 25.54 -24.26 -23.57
C PHE A 99 24.02 -24.41 -23.41
N ARG A 100 23.44 -23.63 -22.50
CA ARG A 100 22.01 -23.63 -22.15
C ARG A 100 21.47 -24.96 -21.61
N GLN A 101 22.33 -25.90 -21.24
CA GLN A 101 21.90 -27.15 -20.61
C GLN A 101 21.82 -26.99 -19.09
N LEU A 102 20.94 -27.79 -18.47
CA LEU A 102 20.72 -27.79 -17.02
C LEU A 102 22.04 -28.01 -16.26
N HIS A 103 22.30 -27.18 -15.26
CA HIS A 103 23.51 -27.18 -14.41
C HIS A 103 24.84 -26.90 -15.14
N SER A 104 24.81 -26.51 -16.42
CA SER A 104 26.03 -26.09 -17.13
C SER A 104 26.62 -24.79 -16.54
N LYS A 105 27.93 -24.59 -16.73
CA LYS A 105 28.60 -23.31 -16.41
C LYS A 105 28.32 -22.22 -17.45
N THR A 106 27.60 -22.55 -18.51
CA THR A 106 27.30 -21.68 -19.65
C THR A 106 25.78 -21.52 -19.79
N PRO A 107 25.10 -20.88 -18.81
CA PRO A 107 23.68 -20.59 -18.91
C PRO A 107 23.36 -19.68 -20.10
N GLY A 108 22.06 -19.50 -20.38
CA GLY A 108 21.64 -18.73 -21.56
C GLY A 108 22.05 -17.25 -21.53
N HIS A 109 22.23 -16.69 -20.34
CA HIS A 109 22.78 -15.37 -20.05
C HIS A 109 23.88 -15.51 -19.00
N PRO A 110 24.92 -14.65 -18.95
CA PRO A 110 25.99 -14.76 -17.97
C PRO A 110 25.45 -14.63 -16.54
N GLU A 111 25.86 -15.55 -15.66
CA GLU A 111 25.51 -15.54 -14.25
C GLU A 111 26.80 -15.51 -13.40
N VAL A 112 26.92 -14.51 -12.52
CA VAL A 112 28.04 -14.42 -11.58
C VAL A 112 28.01 -15.63 -10.64
N GLY A 113 29.16 -16.27 -10.44
CA GLY A 113 29.30 -17.48 -9.62
C GLY A 113 29.13 -18.82 -10.37
N TYR A 114 28.66 -18.82 -11.63
CA TYR A 114 28.57 -20.04 -12.44
C TYR A 114 29.81 -20.26 -13.33
N ALA A 115 30.19 -19.25 -14.11
CA ALA A 115 31.40 -19.27 -14.93
C ALA A 115 32.49 -18.36 -14.32
N PRO A 116 33.71 -18.87 -14.07
CA PRO A 116 34.84 -18.05 -13.65
C PRO A 116 35.13 -16.94 -14.67
N GLY A 117 35.22 -15.70 -14.20
CA GLY A 117 35.45 -14.52 -15.04
C GLY A 117 34.19 -13.76 -15.48
N VAL A 118 32.99 -14.27 -15.17
CA VAL A 118 31.76 -13.47 -15.25
C VAL A 118 31.67 -12.54 -14.04
N GLU A 119 31.69 -11.22 -14.27
CA GLU A 119 31.73 -10.19 -13.21
C GLU A 119 30.35 -9.82 -12.66
N THR A 120 29.28 -10.00 -13.45
CA THR A 120 27.90 -9.68 -13.05
C THR A 120 26.92 -10.54 -13.84
N THR A 121 25.71 -10.71 -13.30
CA THR A 121 24.62 -11.36 -14.04
C THR A 121 23.91 -10.34 -14.91
N THR A 122 23.83 -10.60 -16.22
CA THR A 122 23.16 -9.73 -17.20
C THR A 122 22.08 -10.49 -17.97
N GLY A 123 21.42 -9.83 -18.91
CA GLY A 123 20.27 -10.36 -19.64
C GLY A 123 19.15 -9.32 -19.68
N PRO A 124 18.61 -8.91 -18.51
CA PRO A 124 17.81 -7.70 -18.41
C PRO A 124 18.60 -6.49 -18.92
N LEU A 125 18.15 -5.90 -20.03
CA LEU A 125 18.88 -4.87 -20.76
C LEU A 125 19.05 -3.60 -19.90
N GLY A 126 20.12 -2.85 -20.16
CA GLY A 126 20.46 -1.62 -19.44
C GLY A 126 21.10 -1.81 -18.06
N GLN A 127 20.84 -2.91 -17.35
CA GLN A 127 21.40 -3.11 -16.00
C GLN A 127 22.90 -3.40 -15.99
N GLY A 128 23.45 -4.04 -17.03
CA GLY A 128 24.88 -4.30 -17.10
C GLY A 128 25.71 -3.01 -17.14
N ILE A 129 25.35 -2.04 -17.98
CA ILE A 129 26.03 -0.74 -18.00
C ILE A 129 25.86 0.00 -16.66
N ALA A 130 24.71 -0.10 -15.99
CA ALA A 130 24.54 0.47 -14.65
C ALA A 130 25.42 -0.22 -13.58
N ASN A 131 25.59 -1.55 -13.64
CA ASN A 131 26.55 -2.25 -12.77
C ASN A 131 28.00 -1.80 -13.07
N ALA A 132 28.36 -1.61 -14.35
CA ALA A 132 29.67 -1.13 -14.75
C ALA A 132 29.95 0.29 -14.19
N VAL A 133 28.94 1.17 -14.16
CA VAL A 133 29.03 2.47 -13.48
C VAL A 133 29.33 2.29 -11.99
N GLY A 134 28.65 1.36 -11.31
CA GLY A 134 28.93 1.03 -9.90
C GLY A 134 30.34 0.48 -9.66
N MET A 135 30.84 -0.40 -10.53
CA MET A 135 32.20 -0.92 -10.45
C MET A 135 33.25 0.17 -10.64
N ALA A 136 33.06 1.07 -11.61
CA ALA A 136 33.95 2.20 -11.85
C ALA A 136 33.93 3.23 -10.71
N LEU A 137 32.76 3.46 -10.10
CA LEU A 137 32.64 4.31 -8.91
C LEU A 137 33.40 3.70 -7.72
N ALA A 138 33.23 2.41 -7.47
CA ALA A 138 33.92 1.70 -6.39
C ALA A 138 35.44 1.74 -6.55
N GLU A 139 35.95 1.53 -7.77
CA GLU A 139 37.38 1.68 -8.07
C GLU A 139 37.88 3.09 -7.73
N LYS A 140 37.16 4.12 -8.19
CA LYS A 140 37.57 5.52 -7.99
C LYS A 140 37.58 5.92 -6.51
N LEU A 141 36.60 5.46 -5.74
CA LEU A 141 36.51 5.73 -4.30
C LEU A 141 37.60 5.00 -3.52
N LEU A 142 37.86 3.72 -3.81
CA LEU A 142 38.95 2.97 -3.18
C LEU A 142 40.32 3.54 -3.55
N ALA A 143 40.52 3.95 -4.81
CA ALA A 143 41.74 4.61 -5.24
C ALA A 143 41.98 5.92 -4.46
N ALA A 144 40.94 6.76 -4.30
CA ALA A 144 41.04 7.99 -3.52
C ALA A 144 41.38 7.72 -2.04
N GLU A 145 40.82 6.65 -1.46
CA GLU A 145 41.00 6.34 -0.04
C GLU A 145 42.37 5.69 0.24
N PHE A 146 42.82 4.76 -0.61
CA PHE A 146 43.97 3.89 -0.31
C PHE A 146 45.24 4.21 -1.08
N ASN A 147 45.19 4.79 -2.28
CA ASN A 147 46.42 5.11 -2.99
C ASN A 147 47.21 6.20 -2.25
N ARG A 148 48.54 6.11 -2.29
CA ARG A 148 49.47 7.07 -1.69
C ARG A 148 50.52 7.48 -2.71
N PRO A 149 51.22 8.62 -2.55
CA PRO A 149 52.32 8.98 -3.44
C PRO A 149 53.32 7.82 -3.58
N GLY A 150 53.61 7.40 -4.81
CA GLY A 150 54.46 6.24 -5.10
C GLY A 150 53.77 4.87 -5.02
N HIS A 151 52.52 4.79 -4.56
CA HIS A 151 51.77 3.55 -4.39
C HIS A 151 50.34 3.65 -4.95
N ALA A 152 50.18 3.27 -6.22
CA ALA A 152 48.88 3.07 -6.87
C ALA A 152 48.51 1.58 -6.84
N VAL A 153 47.84 1.16 -5.77
CA VAL A 153 47.44 -0.25 -5.53
C VAL A 153 46.02 -0.56 -6.02
N VAL A 154 45.16 0.45 -6.10
CA VAL A 154 43.86 0.41 -6.78
C VAL A 154 43.99 1.24 -8.04
N ASP A 155 44.07 0.56 -9.19
CA ASP A 155 44.21 1.24 -10.47
C ASP A 155 43.74 0.33 -11.60
N HIS A 156 42.42 0.26 -11.80
CA HIS A 156 41.84 -0.58 -12.84
C HIS A 156 40.65 -0.02 -13.59
N ARG A 157 40.45 -0.53 -14.81
CA ARG A 157 39.41 -0.07 -15.72
C ARG A 157 38.16 -0.91 -15.59
N THR A 158 37.04 -0.31 -15.97
CA THR A 158 35.79 -1.02 -16.21
C THR A 158 35.42 -0.88 -17.69
N TRP A 159 35.24 -2.02 -18.35
CA TRP A 159 34.91 -2.14 -19.76
C TRP A 159 33.50 -2.69 -19.90
N ALA A 160 32.67 -2.09 -20.75
CA ALA A 160 31.30 -2.54 -20.97
C ALA A 160 30.99 -2.68 -22.45
N PHE A 161 30.37 -3.79 -22.84
CA PHE A 161 29.73 -3.94 -24.14
C PHE A 161 28.22 -3.75 -23.96
N LEU A 162 27.58 -3.03 -24.88
CA LEU A 162 26.15 -2.78 -24.89
C LEU A 162 25.65 -2.65 -26.33
N GLY A 163 24.36 -2.89 -26.54
CA GLY A 163 23.70 -2.71 -27.84
C GLY A 163 22.51 -1.75 -27.72
N ASP A 164 21.77 -1.59 -28.80
CA ASP A 164 20.62 -0.68 -28.90
C ASP A 164 19.59 -0.91 -27.80
N GLY A 165 19.29 -2.18 -27.50
CA GLY A 165 18.37 -2.55 -26.41
C GLY A 165 18.77 -1.99 -25.05
N CYS A 166 20.06 -1.91 -24.73
CA CYS A 166 20.50 -1.27 -23.49
C CYS A 166 20.32 0.25 -23.52
N LEU A 167 20.47 0.88 -24.69
CA LEU A 167 20.42 2.33 -24.86
C LEU A 167 18.99 2.88 -24.96
N MET A 168 18.04 2.04 -25.34
CA MET A 168 16.60 2.33 -25.27
C MET A 168 16.06 2.27 -23.82
N GLU A 169 16.64 1.44 -22.97
CA GLU A 169 16.23 1.30 -21.57
C GLU A 169 16.57 2.53 -20.74
N GLY A 170 15.58 3.05 -20.00
CA GLY A 170 15.70 4.28 -19.20
C GLY A 170 16.77 4.22 -18.11
N VAL A 171 17.04 3.03 -17.55
CA VAL A 171 18.10 2.83 -16.55
C VAL A 171 19.50 3.20 -17.08
N SER A 172 19.72 3.09 -18.39
CA SER A 172 20.99 3.51 -19.01
C SER A 172 21.16 5.03 -18.98
N HIS A 173 20.09 5.79 -19.23
CA HIS A 173 20.10 7.25 -19.08
C HIS A 173 20.46 7.63 -17.64
N GLU A 174 19.79 7.02 -16.66
CA GLU A 174 20.01 7.29 -15.24
C GLU A 174 21.47 7.08 -14.83
N ALA A 175 22.02 5.90 -15.13
CA ALA A 175 23.37 5.54 -14.72
C ALA A 175 24.45 6.28 -15.51
N CYS A 176 24.30 6.45 -16.82
CA CYS A 176 25.30 7.12 -17.65
C CYS A 176 25.38 8.62 -17.36
N ALA A 177 24.25 9.28 -17.06
CA ALA A 177 24.26 10.68 -16.63
C ALA A 177 25.06 10.88 -15.32
N LEU A 178 24.86 9.99 -14.33
CA LEU A 178 25.62 10.02 -13.07
C LEU A 178 27.11 9.71 -13.28
N ALA A 179 27.44 8.74 -14.15
CA ALA A 179 28.83 8.40 -14.45
C ALA A 179 29.64 9.59 -14.96
N ALA A 180 29.01 10.46 -15.77
CA ALA A 180 29.63 11.68 -16.25
C ALA A 180 29.78 12.73 -15.13
N THR A 181 28.75 12.88 -14.29
CA THR A 181 28.79 13.78 -13.12
C THR A 181 29.97 13.42 -12.21
N TRP A 182 30.18 12.14 -11.93
CA TRP A 182 31.30 11.67 -11.10
C TRP A 182 32.64 11.62 -11.84
N GLY A 183 32.69 11.92 -13.14
CA GLY A 183 33.92 11.91 -13.95
C GLY A 183 34.59 10.54 -13.95
N LEU A 184 33.84 9.47 -14.21
CA LEU A 184 34.35 8.09 -14.16
C LEU A 184 35.20 7.74 -15.40
N GLY A 185 36.36 8.38 -15.58
CA GLY A 185 37.16 8.22 -16.80
C GLY A 185 37.90 6.91 -16.99
N LYS A 186 37.79 5.98 -16.04
CA LYS A 186 38.20 4.58 -16.20
C LYS A 186 37.07 3.66 -16.68
N LEU A 187 35.86 4.19 -16.89
CA LEU A 187 34.76 3.51 -17.56
C LEU A 187 34.83 3.75 -19.08
N VAL A 188 34.93 2.66 -19.84
CA VAL A 188 34.87 2.70 -21.30
C VAL A 188 33.81 1.71 -21.78
N ALA A 189 32.85 2.22 -22.55
CA ALA A 189 31.74 1.48 -23.08
C ALA A 189 31.83 1.37 -24.60
N PHE A 190 31.51 0.21 -25.16
CA PHE A 190 31.43 -0.04 -26.60
C PHE A 190 29.97 -0.28 -26.96
N TRP A 191 29.42 0.60 -27.79
CA TRP A 191 28.10 0.41 -28.36
C TRP A 191 28.22 -0.36 -29.67
N ASP A 192 27.58 -1.52 -29.71
CA ASP A 192 27.32 -2.32 -30.90
C ASP A 192 26.23 -1.63 -31.74
N ASP A 193 26.64 -0.66 -32.55
CA ASP A 193 25.79 0.13 -33.46
C ASP A 193 25.57 -0.70 -34.74
N ASN A 194 24.64 -1.65 -34.67
CA ASN A 194 24.39 -2.63 -35.73
C ASN A 194 23.07 -2.39 -36.49
N GLY A 195 22.22 -1.47 -36.00
CA GLY A 195 20.97 -1.05 -36.63
C GLY A 195 19.82 -2.08 -36.57
N ILE A 196 19.93 -3.10 -35.72
CA ILE A 196 18.97 -4.22 -35.61
C ILE A 196 18.57 -4.48 -34.16
N SER A 197 17.26 -4.55 -33.91
CA SER A 197 16.68 -5.17 -32.71
C SER A 197 15.86 -6.42 -33.09
N ILE A 198 15.16 -7.02 -32.13
CA ILE A 198 14.33 -8.22 -32.36
C ILE A 198 13.29 -7.97 -33.46
N ASP A 199 12.67 -6.79 -33.47
CA ASP A 199 11.57 -6.46 -34.39
C ASP A 199 12.05 -6.02 -35.79
N GLY A 200 13.37 -5.96 -36.02
CA GLY A 200 13.95 -5.56 -37.30
C GLY A 200 14.88 -4.35 -37.22
N HIS A 201 14.86 -3.53 -38.27
CA HIS A 201 15.65 -2.31 -38.36
C HIS A 201 15.18 -1.27 -37.34
N THR A 202 16.11 -0.73 -36.56
CA THR A 202 15.81 0.15 -35.43
C THR A 202 15.24 1.52 -35.81
N ASP A 203 15.40 1.96 -37.06
CA ASP A 203 15.00 3.30 -37.55
C ASP A 203 13.54 3.66 -37.23
N GLY A 204 12.66 2.66 -37.09
CA GLY A 204 11.23 2.86 -36.79
C GLY A 204 10.90 3.21 -35.33
N TRP A 205 11.78 2.92 -34.37
CA TRP A 205 11.51 3.11 -32.93
C TRP A 205 12.71 3.59 -32.10
N PHE A 206 13.90 3.69 -32.71
CA PHE A 206 15.13 4.18 -32.09
C PHE A 206 15.93 5.00 -33.10
N SER A 207 15.58 6.29 -33.20
CA SER A 207 16.12 7.25 -34.17
C SER A 207 16.83 8.45 -33.53
N GLU A 208 17.21 8.33 -32.25
CA GLU A 208 17.93 9.38 -31.53
C GLU A 208 19.41 9.48 -31.96
N ASP A 209 20.01 10.68 -31.85
CA ASP A 209 21.47 10.83 -31.96
C ASP A 209 22.11 10.39 -30.63
N VAL A 210 22.37 9.09 -30.51
CA VAL A 210 23.02 8.48 -29.34
C VAL A 210 24.34 9.18 -29.01
N PRO A 211 25.27 9.40 -29.97
CA PRO A 211 26.48 10.17 -29.69
C PRO A 211 26.22 11.55 -29.07
N ALA A 212 25.29 12.33 -29.62
CA ALA A 212 24.96 13.65 -29.07
C ALA A 212 24.34 13.56 -27.69
N ARG A 213 23.50 12.55 -27.43
CA ARG A 213 22.94 12.27 -26.09
C ARG A 213 24.04 12.02 -25.06
N PHE A 214 25.05 11.21 -25.39
CA PHE A 214 26.18 10.93 -24.49
C PHE A 214 27.10 12.14 -24.31
N GLU A 215 27.34 12.92 -25.35
CA GLU A 215 28.05 14.20 -25.26
C GLU A 215 27.30 15.17 -24.32
N ALA A 216 25.97 15.23 -24.39
CA ALA A 216 25.14 16.04 -23.50
C ALA A 216 25.23 15.60 -22.03
N TYR A 217 25.42 14.31 -21.75
CA TYR A 217 25.73 13.85 -20.39
C TYR A 217 27.11 14.31 -19.91
N GLY A 218 28.05 14.57 -20.83
CA GLY A 218 29.44 14.89 -20.53
C GLY A 218 30.42 13.74 -20.78
N TRP A 219 30.01 12.70 -21.51
CA TRP A 219 30.91 11.63 -21.95
C TRP A 219 31.81 12.12 -23.09
N ARG A 220 32.98 11.49 -23.23
CA ARG A 220 33.73 11.55 -24.49
C ARG A 220 33.16 10.49 -25.43
N VAL A 221 32.86 10.87 -26.67
CA VAL A 221 32.35 9.93 -27.68
C VAL A 221 33.34 9.79 -28.83
N ILE A 222 33.62 8.55 -29.22
CA ILE A 222 34.40 8.20 -30.42
C ILE A 222 33.41 7.64 -31.44
N ARG A 223 33.01 8.49 -32.38
CA ARG A 223 31.91 8.21 -33.34
C ARG A 223 32.39 7.33 -34.51
N GLY A 224 31.50 6.48 -35.01
CA GLY A 224 31.64 5.83 -36.32
C GLY A 224 32.85 4.91 -36.50
N VAL A 225 33.31 4.25 -35.44
CA VAL A 225 34.43 3.30 -35.51
C VAL A 225 33.99 2.07 -36.30
N ASN A 226 34.76 1.65 -37.31
CA ASN A 226 34.48 0.39 -38.01
C ASN A 226 34.75 -0.78 -37.06
N GLY A 227 33.70 -1.46 -36.64
CA GLY A 227 33.75 -2.56 -35.68
C GLY A 227 34.40 -3.84 -36.22
N HIS A 228 34.72 -3.90 -37.52
CA HIS A 228 35.38 -5.02 -38.19
C HIS A 228 36.82 -4.71 -38.65
N ASP A 229 37.35 -3.54 -38.30
CA ASP A 229 38.72 -3.13 -38.62
C ASP A 229 39.59 -3.11 -37.35
N PRO A 230 40.52 -4.06 -37.17
CA PRO A 230 41.40 -4.12 -36.02
C PRO A 230 42.22 -2.83 -35.78
N ALA A 231 42.64 -2.13 -36.84
CA ALA A 231 43.43 -0.91 -36.69
C ALA A 231 42.57 0.27 -36.19
N ALA A 232 41.33 0.38 -36.70
CA ALA A 232 40.38 1.39 -36.23
C ALA A 232 40.01 1.15 -34.75
N LEU A 233 39.84 -0.11 -34.35
CA LEU A 233 39.54 -0.50 -32.98
C LEU A 233 40.69 -0.17 -32.02
N ASP A 234 41.93 -0.55 -32.35
CA ASP A 234 43.09 -0.22 -31.52
C ASP A 234 43.26 1.30 -31.36
N ALA A 235 43.08 2.06 -32.45
CA ALA A 235 43.14 3.52 -32.41
C ALA A 235 42.04 4.11 -31.51
N ALA A 236 40.82 3.57 -31.56
CA ALA A 236 39.73 4.01 -30.70
C ALA A 236 39.99 3.67 -29.22
N ILE A 237 40.51 2.49 -28.90
CA ILE A 237 40.83 2.09 -27.53
C ILE A 237 42.00 2.93 -26.98
N ALA A 238 43.02 3.20 -27.80
CA ALA A 238 44.11 4.09 -27.44
C ALA A 238 43.59 5.51 -27.14
N GLN A 239 42.71 6.05 -27.99
CA GLN A 239 42.06 7.34 -27.74
C GLN A 239 41.21 7.35 -26.47
N ALA A 240 40.45 6.29 -26.20
CA ALA A 240 39.61 6.16 -25.02
C ALA A 240 40.44 6.12 -23.73
N THR A 241 41.60 5.46 -23.77
CA THR A 241 42.47 5.26 -22.61
C THR A 241 43.47 6.39 -22.37
N ALA A 242 43.62 7.32 -23.31
CA ALA A 242 44.53 8.48 -23.20
C ALA A 242 44.14 9.51 -22.12
N GLN A 243 42.95 9.40 -21.52
CA GLN A 243 42.49 10.30 -20.47
C GLN A 243 41.73 9.53 -19.38
N THR A 244 41.60 10.14 -18.21
CA THR A 244 40.95 9.55 -17.02
C THR A 244 39.92 10.47 -16.37
N GLU A 245 39.50 11.54 -17.04
CA GLU A 245 38.60 12.57 -16.49
C GLU A 245 37.12 12.31 -16.79
N ARG A 246 36.81 11.76 -17.97
CA ARG A 246 35.44 11.55 -18.46
C ARG A 246 35.23 10.10 -18.89
N PRO A 247 34.07 9.48 -18.61
CA PRO A 247 33.75 8.19 -19.18
C PRO A 247 33.71 8.27 -20.72
N VAL A 248 33.99 7.16 -21.40
CA VAL A 248 34.10 7.12 -22.88
C VAL A 248 33.10 6.15 -23.49
N LEU A 249 32.38 6.59 -24.53
CA LEU A 249 31.58 5.73 -25.40
C LEU A 249 32.30 5.60 -26.75
N ILE A 250 32.52 4.36 -27.19
CA ILE A 250 33.03 4.04 -28.51
C ILE A 250 31.85 3.50 -29.32
N CYS A 251 31.45 4.22 -30.38
CA CYS A 251 30.35 3.84 -31.27
C CYS A 251 30.91 2.95 -32.38
N CYS A 252 30.73 1.63 -32.25
CA CYS A 252 31.27 0.64 -33.17
C CYS A 252 30.19 0.22 -34.17
N ARG A 253 30.35 0.60 -35.44
CA ARG A 253 29.50 0.14 -36.52
C ARG A 253 29.83 -1.31 -36.84
N THR A 254 28.88 -2.21 -36.63
CA THR A 254 29.04 -3.65 -36.92
C THR A 254 27.92 -4.14 -37.82
N THR A 255 28.07 -5.35 -38.35
CA THR A 255 26.99 -6.11 -38.97
C THR A 255 26.62 -7.27 -38.05
N ILE A 256 25.38 -7.29 -37.55
CA ILE A 256 24.89 -8.44 -36.77
C ILE A 256 24.98 -9.71 -37.62
N GLY A 257 25.42 -10.83 -37.03
CA GLY A 257 25.59 -12.08 -37.77
C GLY A 257 26.71 -12.04 -38.80
N PHE A 258 27.70 -11.15 -38.66
CA PHE A 258 28.82 -10.99 -39.61
C PHE A 258 29.39 -12.32 -40.09
N GLY A 259 29.47 -12.49 -41.41
CA GLY A 259 29.95 -13.70 -42.10
C GLY A 259 28.83 -14.60 -42.62
N SER A 260 27.61 -14.50 -42.08
CA SER A 260 26.45 -15.27 -42.51
C SER A 260 25.92 -14.76 -43.86
N PRO A 261 26.05 -15.49 -44.98
CA PRO A 261 25.70 -14.97 -46.29
C PRO A 261 24.22 -14.57 -46.45
N HIS A 262 23.32 -15.25 -45.73
CA HIS A 262 21.88 -15.05 -45.87
C HIS A 262 21.22 -14.38 -44.66
N LYS A 263 21.89 -14.34 -43.49
CA LYS A 263 21.31 -13.72 -42.27
C LYS A 263 22.09 -12.53 -41.72
N ALA A 264 23.27 -12.21 -42.22
CA ALA A 264 24.01 -11.03 -41.77
C ALA A 264 23.21 -9.74 -42.03
N GLY A 265 23.19 -8.83 -41.05
CA GLY A 265 22.44 -7.56 -41.14
C GLY A 265 20.93 -7.71 -40.98
N THR A 266 20.43 -8.87 -40.55
CA THR A 266 19.00 -9.14 -40.38
C THR A 266 18.66 -9.55 -38.95
N HIS A 267 17.41 -9.33 -38.54
CA HIS A 267 16.88 -9.78 -37.25
C HIS A 267 16.85 -11.32 -37.12
N ASP A 268 16.85 -12.07 -38.23
CA ASP A 268 16.89 -13.54 -38.23
C ASP A 268 18.19 -14.10 -37.63
N SER A 269 19.25 -13.31 -37.57
CA SER A 269 20.50 -13.67 -36.89
C SER A 269 20.49 -13.40 -35.39
N HIS A 270 19.48 -12.70 -34.86
CA HIS A 270 19.48 -12.22 -33.47
C HIS A 270 19.36 -13.36 -32.46
N GLY A 271 18.25 -14.10 -32.46
CA GLY A 271 17.85 -14.98 -31.34
C GLY A 271 17.52 -16.42 -31.69
N ALA A 272 17.92 -16.90 -32.87
CA ALA A 272 17.72 -18.27 -33.30
C ALA A 272 19.02 -18.88 -33.85
N PRO A 273 19.18 -20.21 -33.78
CA PRO A 273 20.23 -20.91 -34.50
C PRO A 273 20.23 -20.54 -35.99
N LEU A 274 21.42 -20.43 -36.58
CA LEU A 274 21.56 -20.10 -38.00
C LEU A 274 20.98 -21.22 -38.89
N GLY A 275 21.14 -22.48 -38.47
CA GLY A 275 20.83 -23.67 -39.26
C GLY A 275 22.09 -24.26 -39.89
N ALA A 276 22.14 -25.59 -40.03
CA ALA A 276 23.34 -26.30 -40.46
C ALA A 276 23.87 -25.83 -41.84
N ALA A 277 22.96 -25.57 -42.80
CA ALA A 277 23.35 -25.08 -44.13
C ALA A 277 23.96 -23.66 -44.06
N GLU A 278 23.36 -22.78 -43.25
CA GLU A 278 23.86 -21.42 -43.07
C GLU A 278 25.21 -21.41 -42.34
N ILE A 279 25.42 -22.29 -41.34
CA ILE A 279 26.71 -22.42 -40.66
C ILE A 279 27.79 -22.90 -41.63
N ALA A 280 27.51 -23.88 -42.48
CA ALA A 280 28.46 -24.35 -43.49
C ALA A 280 28.84 -23.21 -44.46
N ALA A 281 27.84 -22.45 -44.94
CA ALA A 281 28.07 -21.30 -45.81
C ALA A 281 28.84 -20.17 -45.10
N THR A 282 28.54 -19.92 -43.83
CA THR A 282 29.23 -18.95 -42.97
C THR A 282 30.69 -19.33 -42.77
N LYS A 283 30.99 -20.59 -42.41
CA LYS A 283 32.36 -21.09 -42.25
C LYS A 283 33.16 -20.96 -43.55
N ALA A 284 32.54 -21.27 -44.70
CA ALA A 284 33.18 -21.09 -46.00
C ALA A 284 33.47 -19.60 -46.29
N ALA A 285 32.51 -18.69 -46.06
CA ALA A 285 32.67 -17.26 -46.28
C ALA A 285 33.75 -16.63 -45.37
N LEU A 286 33.86 -17.11 -44.13
CA LEU A 286 34.88 -16.68 -43.17
C LEU A 286 36.24 -17.36 -43.39
N GLY A 287 36.35 -18.35 -44.28
CA GLY A 287 37.56 -19.14 -44.47
C GLY A 287 37.94 -19.96 -43.22
N TRP A 288 36.96 -20.45 -42.47
CA TRP A 288 37.16 -21.29 -41.28
C TRP A 288 36.95 -22.78 -41.63
N PRO A 289 38.01 -23.57 -41.85
CA PRO A 289 37.88 -24.95 -42.34
C PRO A 289 37.58 -25.98 -41.25
N HIS A 290 37.53 -25.58 -39.98
CA HIS A 290 37.43 -26.50 -38.85
C HIS A 290 35.99 -26.88 -38.50
N GLY A 291 35.83 -28.12 -38.02
CA GLY A 291 34.56 -28.67 -37.58
C GLY A 291 33.95 -27.95 -36.35
N PRO A 292 32.74 -28.34 -35.92
CA PRO A 292 32.14 -27.81 -34.71
C PRO A 292 33.03 -28.02 -33.49
N PHE A 293 33.27 -26.95 -32.71
CA PHE A 293 34.10 -26.96 -31.50
C PHE A 293 35.58 -27.37 -31.73
N GLU A 294 36.03 -27.43 -32.97
CA GLU A 294 37.43 -27.67 -33.32
C GLU A 294 38.16 -26.33 -33.44
N VAL A 295 39.06 -26.07 -32.49
CA VAL A 295 39.89 -24.85 -32.44
C VAL A 295 41.36 -25.27 -32.55
N PRO A 296 42.14 -24.73 -33.51
CA PRO A 296 43.55 -25.08 -33.65
C PRO A 296 44.41 -24.67 -32.45
N ASP A 297 45.44 -25.46 -32.15
CA ASP A 297 46.41 -25.16 -31.09
C ASP A 297 47.09 -23.78 -31.27
N THR A 298 47.31 -23.35 -32.52
CA THR A 298 47.87 -22.02 -32.81
C THR A 298 46.92 -20.88 -32.41
N VAL A 299 45.60 -21.09 -32.50
CA VAL A 299 44.58 -20.15 -32.03
C VAL A 299 44.54 -20.13 -30.51
N TYR A 300 44.54 -21.31 -29.86
CA TYR A 300 44.64 -21.39 -28.39
C TYR A 300 45.90 -20.70 -27.87
N ALA A 301 47.06 -20.98 -28.45
CA ALA A 301 48.32 -20.37 -28.06
C ALA A 301 48.30 -18.84 -28.20
N ALA A 302 47.65 -18.31 -29.24
CA ALA A 302 47.56 -16.87 -29.48
C ALA A 302 46.56 -16.14 -28.58
N TRP A 303 45.54 -16.84 -28.06
CA TRP A 303 44.53 -16.30 -27.13
C TRP A 303 44.89 -16.49 -25.65
N ASN A 304 45.66 -17.52 -25.31
CA ASN A 304 45.96 -17.87 -23.93
C ASN A 304 46.58 -16.69 -23.18
N ALA A 305 45.91 -16.24 -22.11
CA ALA A 305 46.32 -15.11 -21.30
C ALA A 305 46.91 -15.51 -19.94
N ARG A 306 47.14 -16.81 -19.69
CA ARG A 306 47.60 -17.30 -18.37
C ARG A 306 48.98 -16.76 -18.00
N GLU A 307 49.94 -16.82 -18.93
CA GLU A 307 51.31 -16.35 -18.65
C GLU A 307 51.35 -14.83 -18.46
N ALA A 308 50.77 -14.07 -19.40
CA ALA A 308 50.70 -12.62 -19.32
C ALA A 308 49.90 -12.15 -18.08
N GLY A 309 48.79 -12.82 -17.76
CA GLY A 309 47.98 -12.56 -16.58
C GLY A 309 48.73 -12.82 -15.28
N ALA A 310 49.41 -13.96 -15.17
CA ALA A 310 50.25 -14.28 -14.00
C ALA A 310 51.38 -13.24 -13.82
N ALA A 311 52.02 -12.80 -14.90
CA ALA A 311 53.04 -11.76 -14.85
C ALA A 311 52.49 -10.42 -14.36
N ARG A 312 51.34 -9.98 -14.88
CA ARG A 312 50.65 -8.74 -14.46
C ARG A 312 50.21 -8.79 -13.00
N ARG A 313 49.65 -9.92 -12.55
CA ARG A 313 49.27 -10.13 -11.15
C ARG A 313 50.48 -10.16 -10.22
N ALA A 314 51.57 -10.83 -10.62
CA ALA A 314 52.80 -10.86 -9.84
C ALA A 314 53.41 -9.46 -9.70
N ASP A 315 53.35 -8.63 -10.75
CA ASP A 315 53.74 -7.23 -10.67
C ASP A 315 52.88 -6.42 -9.70
N TRP A 316 51.57 -6.53 -9.82
CA TRP A 316 50.65 -5.88 -8.89
C TRP A 316 50.87 -6.35 -7.45
N GLN A 317 51.13 -7.65 -7.22
CA GLN A 317 51.41 -8.19 -5.90
C GLN A 317 52.66 -7.56 -5.30
N ARG A 318 53.74 -7.39 -6.07
CA ARG A 318 54.94 -6.67 -5.59
C ARG A 318 54.63 -5.23 -5.19
N ARG A 319 53.79 -4.53 -5.96
CA ARG A 319 53.34 -3.16 -5.61
C ARG A 319 52.50 -3.15 -4.34
N LEU A 320 51.63 -4.14 -4.15
CA LEU A 320 50.82 -4.30 -2.95
C LEU A 320 51.69 -4.65 -1.72
N ASP A 321 52.69 -5.53 -1.87
CA ASP A 321 53.61 -5.89 -0.78
C ASP A 321 54.44 -4.69 -0.35
N ALA A 322 54.94 -3.89 -1.31
CA ALA A 322 55.63 -2.63 -1.03
C ALA A 322 54.70 -1.62 -0.33
N TYR A 323 53.44 -1.53 -0.75
CA TYR A 323 52.43 -0.72 -0.07
C TYR A 323 52.13 -1.21 1.35
N ALA A 324 52.04 -2.52 1.58
CA ALA A 324 51.81 -3.09 2.89
C ALA A 324 52.98 -2.84 3.85
N ALA A 325 54.22 -2.86 3.34
CA ALA A 325 55.39 -2.48 4.12
C ALA A 325 55.40 -0.99 4.49
N ALA A 326 55.00 -0.10 3.58
CA ALA A 326 54.97 1.35 3.81
C ALA A 326 53.74 1.83 4.61
N HIS A 327 52.61 1.15 4.47
CA HIS A 327 51.30 1.55 4.98
C HIS A 327 50.52 0.35 5.57
N PRO A 328 51.06 -0.33 6.60
CA PRO A 328 50.53 -1.61 7.08
C PRO A 328 49.06 -1.56 7.53
N ALA A 329 48.66 -0.50 8.23
CA ALA A 329 47.27 -0.34 8.68
C ALA A 329 46.28 -0.18 7.52
N LEU A 330 46.65 0.61 6.50
CA LEU A 330 45.80 0.82 5.33
C LEU A 330 45.73 -0.43 4.45
N ALA A 331 46.84 -1.17 4.32
CA ALA A 331 46.88 -2.42 3.59
C ALA A 331 46.02 -3.50 4.25
N ALA A 332 46.12 -3.65 5.58
CA ALA A 332 45.27 -4.58 6.34
C ALA A 332 43.79 -4.24 6.18
N GLU A 333 43.44 -2.95 6.24
CA GLU A 333 42.08 -2.47 6.07
C GLU A 333 41.54 -2.70 4.65
N LEU A 334 42.35 -2.42 3.61
CA LEU A 334 41.99 -2.70 2.22
C LEU A 334 41.78 -4.19 1.97
N GLN A 335 42.67 -5.05 2.49
CA GLN A 335 42.56 -6.51 2.38
C GLN A 335 41.31 -7.04 3.10
N ARG A 336 41.01 -6.54 4.31
CA ARG A 336 39.78 -6.87 5.05
C ARG A 336 38.54 -6.55 4.21
N ARG A 337 38.49 -5.36 3.63
CA ARG A 337 37.37 -4.88 2.81
C ARG A 337 37.21 -5.68 1.51
N TRP A 338 38.30 -6.05 0.83
CA TRP A 338 38.24 -6.95 -0.32
C TRP A 338 37.77 -8.36 0.04
N ALA A 339 38.10 -8.85 1.24
CA ALA A 339 37.60 -10.12 1.74
C ALA A 339 36.11 -10.05 2.17
N GLY A 340 35.50 -8.87 2.21
CA GLY A 340 34.12 -8.67 2.67
C GLY A 340 33.92 -8.92 4.17
N ALA A 341 35.00 -9.05 4.94
CA ALA A 341 34.96 -9.29 6.37
C ALA A 341 34.60 -7.99 7.12
N LEU A 342 33.77 -8.07 8.16
CA LEU A 342 33.50 -6.93 9.06
C LEU A 342 34.69 -6.67 10.01
N PRO A 343 34.81 -5.47 10.60
CA PRO A 343 35.81 -5.22 11.64
C PRO A 343 35.59 -6.11 12.87
N GLU A 344 36.67 -6.56 13.50
CA GLU A 344 36.63 -7.48 14.66
C GLU A 344 35.73 -6.96 15.80
N GLY A 345 35.76 -5.64 16.06
CA GLY A 345 34.93 -4.99 17.08
C GLY A 345 33.46 -4.74 16.70
N PHE A 346 33.02 -5.06 15.48
CA PHE A 346 31.68 -4.71 15.01
C PHE A 346 30.58 -5.33 15.86
N ALA A 347 30.72 -6.61 16.24
CA ALA A 347 29.71 -7.30 17.06
C ALA A 347 29.52 -6.62 18.43
N ALA A 348 30.62 -6.20 19.07
CA ALA A 348 30.56 -5.48 20.34
C ALA A 348 29.93 -4.09 20.18
N THR A 349 30.29 -3.36 19.11
CA THR A 349 29.67 -2.06 18.78
C THR A 349 28.16 -2.20 18.56
N ALA A 350 27.73 -3.21 17.79
CA ALA A 350 26.33 -3.46 17.51
C ALA A 350 25.54 -3.85 18.77
N ALA A 351 26.12 -4.70 19.63
CA ALA A 351 25.51 -5.07 20.91
C ALA A 351 25.36 -3.85 21.84
N ALA A 352 26.39 -3.01 21.94
CA ALA A 352 26.34 -1.79 22.74
C ALA A 352 25.34 -0.75 22.18
N ALA A 353 25.22 -0.65 20.85
CA ALA A 353 24.21 0.19 20.20
C ALA A 353 22.80 -0.32 20.52
N LEU A 354 22.56 -1.63 20.41
CA LEU A 354 21.27 -2.24 20.75
C LEU A 354 20.89 -2.01 22.21
N ALA A 355 21.83 -2.23 23.15
CA ALA A 355 21.59 -1.99 24.57
C ALA A 355 21.15 -0.54 24.84
N ARG A 356 21.83 0.45 24.23
CA ARG A 356 21.44 1.87 24.35
C ARG A 356 20.04 2.15 23.80
N VAL A 357 19.65 1.52 22.70
CA VAL A 357 18.31 1.68 22.10
C VAL A 357 17.24 1.08 23.01
N VAL A 358 17.51 -0.09 23.60
CA VAL A 358 16.63 -0.72 24.61
C VAL A 358 16.47 0.19 25.83
N ASP A 359 17.57 0.69 26.40
CA ASP A 359 17.54 1.55 27.59
C ASP A 359 16.83 2.88 27.35
N LYS A 360 16.98 3.45 26.13
CA LYS A 360 16.37 4.73 25.78
C LYS A 360 14.85 4.65 25.61
N ALA A 361 14.32 3.47 25.20
CA ALA A 361 12.89 3.18 25.07
C ALA A 361 12.08 4.27 24.34
N GLU A 362 12.63 4.84 23.26
CA GLU A 362 12.04 6.02 22.61
C GLU A 362 10.91 5.68 21.64
N THR A 363 9.87 6.53 21.62
CA THR A 363 8.80 6.51 20.62
C THR A 363 9.18 7.41 19.45
N VAL A 364 9.63 6.80 18.35
CA VAL A 364 10.09 7.50 17.14
C VAL A 364 9.64 6.74 15.89
N ALA A 365 9.58 7.42 14.75
CA ALA A 365 9.33 6.76 13.47
C ALA A 365 10.47 5.78 13.14
N SER A 366 10.20 4.64 12.50
CA SER A 366 11.27 3.69 12.19
C SER A 366 12.25 4.22 11.13
N ARG A 367 11.87 5.21 10.30
CA ARG A 367 12.85 5.97 9.49
C ARG A 367 13.86 6.76 10.33
N LYS A 368 13.42 7.32 11.47
CA LYS A 368 14.31 8.03 12.40
C LYS A 368 15.16 7.05 13.21
N ALA A 369 14.58 5.93 13.64
CA ALA A 369 15.34 4.85 14.24
C ALA A 369 16.41 4.29 13.29
N SER A 370 16.10 4.20 11.99
CA SER A 370 17.06 3.82 10.96
C SER A 370 18.23 4.79 10.87
N GLN A 371 17.96 6.10 10.87
CA GLN A 371 19.02 7.12 10.94
C GLN A 371 19.89 6.96 12.19
N ASN A 372 19.28 6.71 13.35
CA ASN A 372 19.99 6.51 14.61
C ASN A 372 20.85 5.24 14.55
N ALA A 373 20.34 4.15 13.96
CA ALA A 373 21.08 2.91 13.77
C ALA A 373 22.30 3.13 12.86
N ILE A 374 22.12 3.79 11.70
CA ILE A 374 23.22 4.17 10.80
C ILE A 374 24.27 4.99 11.58
N ALA A 375 23.84 6.04 12.29
CA ALA A 375 24.76 6.90 13.05
C ALA A 375 25.54 6.16 14.14
N SER A 376 24.96 5.11 14.72
CA SER A 376 25.63 4.31 15.76
C SER A 376 26.59 3.26 15.20
N LEU A 377 26.34 2.75 13.99
CA LEU A 377 27.11 1.67 13.37
C LEU A 377 28.18 2.18 12.40
N ALA A 378 27.92 3.27 11.68
CA ALA A 378 28.80 3.83 10.67
C ALA A 378 30.23 4.16 11.16
N PRO A 379 30.46 4.68 12.38
CA PRO A 379 31.82 4.93 12.87
C PRO A 379 32.69 3.68 12.94
N ALA A 380 32.09 2.49 13.05
CA ALA A 380 32.80 1.22 13.06
C ALA A 380 32.88 0.57 11.67
N LEU A 381 32.40 1.22 10.61
CA LEU A 381 32.33 0.68 9.25
C LEU A 381 32.83 1.71 8.22
N PRO A 382 34.15 1.88 8.06
CA PRO A 382 34.70 2.78 7.04
C PRO A 382 34.29 2.39 5.61
N GLU A 383 33.92 1.13 5.38
CA GLU A 383 33.41 0.64 4.10
C GLU A 383 31.93 0.98 3.81
N LEU A 384 31.22 1.63 4.74
CA LEU A 384 29.82 1.98 4.56
C LEU A 384 29.68 3.08 3.50
N LEU A 385 28.96 2.78 2.41
CA LEU A 385 28.68 3.73 1.32
C LEU A 385 27.16 3.91 1.20
N GLY A 386 26.67 5.03 1.73
CA GLY A 386 25.24 5.34 1.77
C GLY A 386 24.80 6.26 0.63
N GLY A 387 23.49 6.43 0.50
CA GLY A 387 22.92 7.46 -0.37
C GLY A 387 21.41 7.41 -0.45
N SER A 388 20.83 8.31 -1.23
CA SER A 388 19.39 8.34 -1.51
C SER A 388 19.10 8.89 -2.90
N ALA A 389 18.00 8.41 -3.49
CA ALA A 389 17.41 8.95 -4.70
C ALA A 389 16.67 10.26 -4.37
N ASP A 390 17.43 11.35 -4.20
CA ASP A 390 16.95 12.72 -3.92
C ASP A 390 16.12 12.93 -2.64
N LEU A 391 15.96 11.90 -1.81
CA LEU A 391 15.09 11.92 -0.63
C LEU A 391 15.86 11.86 0.69
N THR A 392 17.12 12.30 0.72
CA THR A 392 17.98 12.24 1.93
C THR A 392 17.28 12.75 3.19
N GLY A 393 16.61 13.91 3.13
CA GLY A 393 15.92 14.51 4.28
C GLY A 393 14.62 13.80 4.68
N SER A 394 14.01 13.04 3.77
CA SER A 394 12.76 12.31 4.01
C SER A 394 13.02 10.88 4.47
N ASN A 395 14.00 10.23 3.86
CA ASN A 395 14.47 8.89 4.16
C ASN A 395 15.38 8.84 5.40
N LEU A 396 16.03 9.96 5.73
CA LEU A 396 16.98 10.10 6.84
C LEU A 396 18.17 9.13 6.73
N THR A 397 18.72 9.01 5.53
CA THR A 397 19.85 8.13 5.20
C THR A 397 21.22 8.71 5.56
N ASN A 398 21.30 10.02 5.87
CA ASN A 398 22.54 10.66 6.29
C ASN A 398 22.78 10.53 7.81
N TRP A 399 24.05 10.57 8.20
CA TRP A 399 24.50 10.48 9.59
C TRP A 399 25.62 11.50 9.91
N PRO A 400 25.90 11.77 11.19
CA PRO A 400 27.07 12.56 11.57
C PRO A 400 28.37 11.91 11.05
N GLY A 401 29.11 12.61 10.19
CA GLY A 401 30.31 12.06 9.52
C GLY A 401 30.08 11.64 8.06
N CYS A 402 28.87 11.85 7.52
CA CYS A 402 28.63 11.80 6.08
C CYS A 402 29.52 12.80 5.33
N VAL A 403 30.18 12.31 4.28
CA VAL A 403 30.94 13.09 3.32
C VAL A 403 30.38 12.81 1.93
N SER A 404 29.74 13.82 1.35
CA SER A 404 29.15 13.70 0.02
C SER A 404 30.22 13.40 -1.03
N VAL A 405 29.94 12.44 -1.90
CA VAL A 405 30.72 12.18 -3.12
C VAL A 405 30.30 13.21 -4.15
N THR A 406 31.15 14.22 -4.36
CA THR A 406 30.91 15.29 -5.34
C THR A 406 31.96 15.26 -6.45
N PRO A 407 31.65 15.83 -7.63
CA PRO A 407 32.62 15.94 -8.72
C PRO A 407 33.93 16.62 -8.28
N GLU A 408 33.86 17.67 -7.47
CA GLU A 408 35.01 18.44 -6.97
C GLU A 408 35.92 17.56 -6.10
N ARG A 409 35.33 16.82 -5.15
CA ARG A 409 36.09 15.92 -4.28
C ARG A 409 36.71 14.77 -5.05
N LEU A 410 35.97 14.19 -6.00
CA LEU A 410 36.47 13.12 -6.84
C LEU A 410 37.63 13.58 -7.74
N ARG A 411 37.57 14.79 -8.30
CA ARG A 411 38.69 15.40 -9.05
C ARG A 411 39.90 15.69 -8.16
N ALA A 412 39.66 16.08 -6.90
CA ALA A 412 40.71 16.32 -5.92
C ALA A 412 41.26 15.02 -5.27
N GLY A 413 40.77 13.83 -5.64
CA GLY A 413 41.20 12.56 -5.07
C GLY A 413 40.80 12.35 -3.61
N GLN A 414 39.74 13.00 -3.13
CA GLN A 414 39.34 13.02 -1.71
C GLN A 414 38.17 12.09 -1.36
N GLY A 415 37.60 11.37 -2.33
CA GLY A 415 36.52 10.41 -2.13
C GLY A 415 35.28 10.97 -1.39
N GLY A 416 34.58 10.06 -0.70
CA GLY A 416 33.38 10.31 0.09
C GLY A 416 32.68 9.00 0.43
N ASN A 417 31.64 9.05 1.25
CA ASN A 417 30.87 7.88 1.70
C ASN A 417 29.34 8.09 1.59
N TYR A 418 28.90 9.17 0.95
CA TYR A 418 27.49 9.47 0.75
C TYR A 418 27.18 9.90 -0.69
N LEU A 419 26.26 9.20 -1.35
CA LEU A 419 25.89 9.40 -2.75
C LEU A 419 24.54 10.11 -2.88
N HIS A 420 24.52 11.18 -3.67
CA HIS A 420 23.29 11.81 -4.14
C HIS A 420 22.97 11.25 -5.53
N TYR A 421 22.04 10.30 -5.61
CA TYR A 421 21.71 9.64 -6.88
C TYR A 421 20.81 10.52 -7.79
N GLY A 422 20.15 11.54 -7.23
CA GLY A 422 19.02 12.21 -7.87
C GLY A 422 17.81 11.28 -8.00
N VAL A 423 16.76 11.69 -8.71
CA VAL A 423 15.52 10.90 -8.89
C VAL A 423 15.75 9.76 -9.89
N ARG A 424 16.42 8.70 -9.42
CA ARG A 424 16.99 7.61 -10.23
C ARG A 424 17.00 6.29 -9.47
N GLU A 425 15.85 5.80 -9.05
CA GLU A 425 15.72 4.59 -8.22
C GLU A 425 16.31 3.34 -8.89
N PHE A 426 16.05 3.16 -10.19
CA PHE A 426 16.51 1.98 -10.91
C PHE A 426 18.04 2.02 -11.10
N GLY A 427 18.56 3.17 -11.52
CA GLY A 427 19.99 3.45 -11.62
C GLY A 427 20.68 3.28 -10.28
N MET A 428 20.14 3.83 -9.19
CA MET A 428 20.66 3.67 -7.82
C MET A 428 20.80 2.18 -7.46
N ALA A 429 19.73 1.40 -7.58
CA ALA A 429 19.75 -0.01 -7.20
C ALA A 429 20.72 -0.84 -8.05
N ALA A 430 20.80 -0.59 -9.37
CA ALA A 430 21.74 -1.29 -10.24
C ALA A 430 23.21 -0.84 -10.04
N ILE A 431 23.46 0.43 -9.73
CA ILE A 431 24.79 0.94 -9.35
C ILE A 431 25.24 0.29 -8.04
N LEU A 432 24.37 0.20 -7.03
CA LEU A 432 24.67 -0.50 -5.77
C LEU A 432 25.06 -1.97 -5.99
N ASN A 433 24.38 -2.67 -6.90
CA ASN A 433 24.79 -4.02 -7.29
C ASN A 433 26.21 -4.05 -7.85
N GLY A 434 26.57 -3.11 -8.72
CA GLY A 434 27.92 -2.96 -9.27
C GLY A 434 28.98 -2.66 -8.20
N VAL A 435 28.65 -1.80 -7.23
CA VAL A 435 29.52 -1.52 -6.08
C VAL A 435 29.76 -2.78 -5.24
N ALA A 436 28.72 -3.55 -4.96
CA ALA A 436 28.83 -4.80 -4.19
C ALA A 436 29.67 -5.86 -4.94
N LEU A 437 29.46 -6.02 -6.24
CA LEU A 437 30.21 -6.96 -7.10
C LEU A 437 31.69 -6.60 -7.24
N HIS A 438 32.02 -5.31 -7.21
CA HIS A 438 33.42 -4.87 -7.22
C HIS A 438 34.17 -5.34 -5.95
N GLY A 439 33.49 -5.33 -4.81
CA GLY A 439 34.05 -5.57 -3.49
C GLY A 439 34.66 -4.30 -2.87
N GLY A 440 34.79 -4.31 -1.54
CA GLY A 440 35.39 -3.21 -0.78
C GLY A 440 34.42 -2.21 -0.15
N PHE A 441 33.12 -2.33 -0.37
CA PHE A 441 32.09 -1.48 0.26
C PHE A 441 30.89 -2.30 0.75
N LYS A 442 30.21 -1.79 1.78
CA LYS A 442 28.84 -2.18 2.15
C LYS A 442 27.90 -1.04 1.77
N GLY A 443 27.18 -1.24 0.67
CA GLY A 443 26.36 -0.22 0.05
C GLY A 443 24.91 -0.19 0.56
N PHE A 444 24.36 1.01 0.75
CA PHE A 444 22.92 1.19 0.94
C PHE A 444 22.36 2.38 0.16
N GLY A 445 21.08 2.30 -0.21
CA GLY A 445 20.35 3.36 -0.92
C GLY A 445 18.93 3.51 -0.40
N GLY A 446 18.39 4.73 -0.39
CA GLY A 446 17.02 4.99 0.08
C GLY A 446 16.13 5.75 -0.89
N THR A 447 14.86 5.36 -0.94
CA THR A 447 13.72 6.07 -1.58
C THR A 447 12.43 5.72 -0.82
N PHE A 448 11.26 6.23 -1.23
CA PHE A 448 9.99 5.77 -0.65
C PHE A 448 9.68 4.32 -1.07
N LEU A 449 8.96 3.57 -0.24
CA LEU A 449 8.65 2.17 -0.54
C LEU A 449 7.86 2.03 -1.85
N MET A 450 6.97 2.96 -2.16
CA MET A 450 6.24 2.96 -3.44
C MET A 450 7.22 2.92 -4.63
N PHE A 451 8.27 3.73 -4.59
CA PHE A 451 9.24 3.81 -5.68
C PHE A 451 10.23 2.63 -5.74
N SER A 452 10.10 1.65 -4.85
CA SER A 452 10.74 0.34 -5.05
C SER A 452 10.27 -0.35 -6.34
N GLU A 453 9.10 0.03 -6.86
CA GLU A 453 8.59 -0.44 -8.15
C GLU A 453 9.44 0.02 -9.34
N TYR A 454 9.96 1.24 -9.32
CA TYR A 454 10.88 1.74 -10.35
C TYR A 454 12.17 0.92 -10.40
N ALA A 455 12.66 0.47 -9.24
CA ALA A 455 13.89 -0.31 -9.12
C ALA A 455 13.69 -1.83 -9.15
N ARG A 456 12.46 -2.31 -9.36
CA ARG A 456 12.03 -3.67 -9.00
C ARG A 456 12.91 -4.78 -9.55
N ASN A 457 13.34 -4.66 -10.81
CA ASN A 457 14.18 -5.69 -11.41
C ASN A 457 15.62 -5.67 -10.87
N ALA A 458 16.20 -4.49 -10.58
CA ALA A 458 17.51 -4.41 -9.93
C ALA A 458 17.51 -5.04 -8.52
N LEU A 459 16.40 -4.93 -7.78
CA LEU A 459 16.21 -5.63 -6.51
C LEU A 459 16.18 -7.15 -6.68
N ARG A 460 15.46 -7.64 -7.70
CA ARG A 460 15.47 -9.06 -8.07
C ARG A 460 16.87 -9.53 -8.46
N MET A 461 17.60 -8.72 -9.21
CA MET A 461 18.97 -9.03 -9.64
C MET A 461 19.95 -9.07 -8.47
N ALA A 462 19.80 -8.20 -7.47
CA ALA A 462 20.58 -8.27 -6.23
C ALA A 462 20.37 -9.61 -5.51
N ALA A 463 19.11 -10.05 -5.41
CA ALA A 463 18.76 -11.30 -4.74
C ALA A 463 19.25 -12.55 -5.51
N LEU A 464 19.09 -12.53 -6.84
CA LEU A 464 19.59 -13.58 -7.74
C LEU A 464 21.12 -13.72 -7.65
N MET A 465 21.83 -12.58 -7.64
CA MET A 465 23.29 -12.51 -7.53
C MET A 465 23.81 -12.68 -6.11
N LYS A 466 22.92 -12.83 -5.11
CA LYS A 466 23.27 -13.00 -3.69
C LYS A 466 24.08 -11.82 -3.12
N LEU A 467 23.75 -10.59 -3.51
CA LEU A 467 24.51 -9.40 -3.12
C LEU A 467 23.99 -8.80 -1.79
N PRO A 468 24.86 -8.52 -0.82
CA PRO A 468 24.48 -7.97 0.48
C PRO A 468 24.29 -6.44 0.45
N VAL A 469 23.43 -5.96 -0.45
CA VAL A 469 23.04 -4.54 -0.53
C VAL A 469 21.84 -4.25 0.38
N VAL A 470 21.79 -3.06 0.98
CA VAL A 470 20.68 -2.64 1.85
C VAL A 470 19.84 -1.56 1.17
N GLN A 471 18.52 -1.76 1.12
CA GLN A 471 17.57 -0.81 0.57
C GLN A 471 16.73 -0.22 1.68
N VAL A 472 16.77 1.10 1.85
CA VAL A 472 16.10 1.85 2.92
C VAL A 472 14.82 2.46 2.36
N PHE A 473 13.72 1.73 2.46
CA PHE A 473 12.41 2.12 1.96
C PHE A 473 11.57 2.73 3.08
N THR A 474 11.34 4.04 3.02
CA THR A 474 10.53 4.76 4.02
C THR A 474 9.12 5.05 3.50
N HIS A 475 8.26 5.61 4.35
CA HIS A 475 6.87 5.95 4.00
C HIS A 475 6.11 4.71 3.53
N ASP A 476 6.04 3.72 4.42
CA ASP A 476 5.72 2.33 4.11
C ASP A 476 4.24 1.97 3.93
N SER A 477 3.32 2.89 4.18
CA SER A 477 1.88 2.60 4.23
C SER A 477 1.04 3.88 4.04
N ILE A 478 -0.29 3.73 4.15
CA ILE A 478 -1.23 4.86 4.35
C ILE A 478 -0.85 5.77 5.54
N GLY A 479 0.03 5.31 6.45
CA GLY A 479 0.60 6.12 7.53
C GLY A 479 1.43 7.31 7.06
N LEU A 480 1.78 7.41 5.77
CA LEU A 480 2.38 8.62 5.22
C LEU A 480 1.39 9.79 5.11
N GLY A 481 0.09 9.52 4.98
CA GLY A 481 -0.95 10.55 4.98
C GLY A 481 -1.14 11.25 3.63
N GLU A 482 -0.94 12.57 3.62
CA GLU A 482 -1.56 13.50 2.67
C GLU A 482 -1.11 13.34 1.20
N ASP A 483 0.06 12.76 0.91
CA ASP A 483 0.51 12.55 -0.48
C ASP A 483 -0.40 11.59 -1.26
N GLY A 484 -1.21 10.79 -0.55
CA GLY A 484 -2.31 10.04 -1.13
C GLY A 484 -1.91 8.77 -1.90
N PRO A 485 -2.84 8.19 -2.67
CA PRO A 485 -2.73 6.82 -3.20
C PRO A 485 -1.55 6.57 -4.13
N THR A 486 -1.02 7.61 -4.79
CA THR A 486 0.15 7.45 -5.68
C THR A 486 1.45 7.21 -4.91
N HIS A 487 1.49 7.51 -3.61
CA HIS A 487 2.66 7.38 -2.76
C HIS A 487 2.50 6.29 -1.70
N GLN A 488 1.26 5.93 -1.35
CA GLN A 488 0.91 5.03 -0.26
C GLN A 488 1.08 3.57 -0.69
N PRO A 489 2.08 2.84 -0.18
CA PRO A 489 2.26 1.44 -0.52
C PRO A 489 1.12 0.58 0.03
N VAL A 490 0.70 -0.41 -0.76
CA VAL A 490 -0.30 -1.42 -0.38
C VAL A 490 0.30 -2.81 -0.59
N GLU A 491 0.67 -3.14 -1.83
CA GLU A 491 1.16 -4.44 -2.25
C GLU A 491 2.69 -4.59 -2.18
N GLN A 492 3.44 -3.49 -2.08
CA GLN A 492 4.90 -3.49 -2.30
C GLN A 492 5.64 -4.35 -1.26
N THR A 493 5.24 -4.30 0.02
CA THR A 493 5.83 -5.17 1.06
C THR A 493 5.58 -6.65 0.75
N ALA A 494 4.36 -7.01 0.33
CA ALA A 494 4.01 -8.37 -0.05
C ALA A 494 4.80 -8.83 -1.28
N THR A 495 4.91 -8.00 -2.32
CA THR A 495 5.65 -8.35 -3.53
C THR A 495 7.14 -8.50 -3.23
N LEU A 496 7.76 -7.64 -2.42
CA LEU A 496 9.16 -7.79 -1.99
C LEU A 496 9.39 -9.13 -1.27
N ARG A 497 8.47 -9.56 -0.40
CA ARG A 497 8.55 -10.86 0.29
C ARG A 497 8.46 -12.05 -0.68
N LEU A 498 7.89 -11.88 -1.86
CA LEU A 498 7.81 -12.90 -2.90
C LEU A 498 9.10 -13.04 -3.74
N ILE A 499 10.04 -12.09 -3.65
CA ILE A 499 11.34 -12.23 -4.32
C ILE A 499 12.17 -13.29 -3.56
N PRO A 500 12.58 -14.39 -4.21
CA PRO A 500 13.44 -15.38 -3.57
C PRO A 500 14.75 -14.74 -3.14
N ASN A 501 15.26 -15.18 -1.98
CA ASN A 501 16.51 -14.67 -1.40
C ASN A 501 16.50 -13.18 -0.99
N MET A 502 15.33 -12.56 -0.78
CA MET A 502 15.20 -11.18 -0.29
C MET A 502 14.81 -11.15 1.20
N ASP A 503 15.61 -10.52 2.06
CA ASP A 503 15.26 -10.33 3.48
C ASP A 503 14.50 -9.00 3.66
N VAL A 504 13.18 -9.10 3.85
CA VAL A 504 12.31 -7.93 4.01
C VAL A 504 12.01 -7.72 5.49
N TRP A 505 12.53 -6.63 6.03
CA TRP A 505 12.33 -6.20 7.41
C TRP A 505 11.29 -5.09 7.48
N ARG A 506 10.21 -5.29 8.21
CA ARG A 506 9.24 -4.23 8.58
C ARG A 506 9.21 -4.06 10.11
N PRO A 507 10.21 -3.37 10.68
CA PRO A 507 10.38 -3.26 12.13
C PRO A 507 9.31 -2.39 12.78
N ALA A 508 8.85 -2.81 13.95
CA ALA A 508 7.76 -2.17 14.69
C ALA A 508 8.19 -1.03 15.62
N ASP A 509 9.47 -0.92 15.93
CA ASP A 509 10.03 0.15 16.76
C ASP A 509 11.54 0.31 16.56
N ALA A 510 12.17 1.14 17.39
CA ALA A 510 13.60 1.41 17.33
C ALA A 510 14.48 0.18 17.61
N VAL A 511 14.04 -0.74 18.49
CA VAL A 511 14.81 -1.94 18.86
C VAL A 511 14.85 -2.90 17.68
N GLU A 512 13.69 -3.17 17.07
CA GLU A 512 13.64 -4.01 15.87
C GLU A 512 14.40 -3.38 14.69
N THR A 513 14.35 -2.06 14.56
CA THR A 513 15.07 -1.35 13.50
C THR A 513 16.59 -1.47 13.67
N GLN A 514 17.09 -1.38 14.91
CA GLN A 514 18.52 -1.57 15.21
C GLN A 514 18.99 -2.99 14.88
N VAL A 515 18.21 -4.01 15.26
CA VAL A 515 18.52 -5.42 14.94
C VAL A 515 18.51 -5.65 13.42
N ALA A 516 17.52 -5.10 12.71
CA ALA A 516 17.43 -5.22 11.25
C ALA A 516 18.67 -4.65 10.55
N TRP A 517 19.13 -3.45 10.94
CA TRP A 517 20.37 -2.87 10.40
C TRP A 517 21.61 -3.69 10.71
N THR A 518 21.77 -4.16 11.94
CA THR A 518 22.91 -5.00 12.33
C THR A 518 22.98 -6.27 11.48
N LEU A 519 21.85 -6.96 11.29
CA LEU A 519 21.80 -8.19 10.52
C LEU A 519 21.96 -7.95 9.02
N ALA A 520 21.39 -6.88 8.48
CA ALA A 520 21.56 -6.49 7.08
C ALA A 520 23.04 -6.21 6.75
N LEU A 521 23.78 -5.54 7.65
CA LEU A 521 25.22 -5.30 7.47
C LEU A 521 26.08 -6.56 7.68
N GLN A 522 25.60 -7.55 8.45
CA GLN A 522 26.25 -8.84 8.63
C GLN A 522 26.01 -9.83 7.48
N ALA A 523 24.99 -9.60 6.66
CA ALA A 523 24.70 -10.45 5.52
C ALA A 523 25.85 -10.49 4.50
N SER A 524 26.01 -11.64 3.85
CA SER A 524 27.01 -11.86 2.79
C SER A 524 26.42 -12.51 1.53
N ASP A 525 25.19 -13.04 1.60
CA ASP A 525 24.58 -13.90 0.59
C ASP A 525 23.16 -13.49 0.18
N HIS A 526 22.64 -12.37 0.69
CA HIS A 526 21.32 -11.85 0.35
C HIS A 526 21.21 -10.34 0.56
N PRO A 527 20.42 -9.63 -0.27
CA PRO A 527 20.05 -8.24 -0.01
C PRO A 527 19.02 -8.13 1.11
N SER A 528 18.93 -6.95 1.70
CA SER A 528 17.91 -6.59 2.69
C SER A 528 17.12 -5.37 2.27
N CYS A 529 15.79 -5.42 2.41
CA CYS A 529 14.90 -4.26 2.29
C CYS A 529 14.37 -3.89 3.68
N LEU A 530 14.65 -2.67 4.12
CA LEU A 530 14.12 -2.11 5.37
C LEU A 530 12.90 -1.25 5.03
N VAL A 531 11.72 -1.66 5.49
CA VAL A 531 10.42 -1.03 5.27
C VAL A 531 10.03 -0.22 6.50
N LEU A 532 10.02 1.11 6.37
CA LEU A 532 10.09 2.03 7.50
C LEU A 532 8.98 3.10 7.48
N SER A 533 8.44 3.42 8.65
CA SER A 533 7.31 4.34 8.82
C SER A 533 7.70 5.81 8.66
N ARG A 534 6.73 6.64 8.27
CA ARG A 534 6.82 8.12 8.35
C ARG A 534 6.54 8.60 9.78
N GLN A 535 5.51 8.00 10.38
CA GLN A 535 4.91 8.30 11.68
C GLN A 535 5.61 7.60 12.84
N ASN A 536 5.49 8.15 14.05
CA ASN A 536 6.08 7.60 15.26
C ASN A 536 5.49 6.25 15.64
N LEU A 537 6.35 5.32 16.07
CA LEU A 537 5.96 3.99 16.53
C LEU A 537 6.29 3.87 18.03
N PRO A 538 5.33 3.42 18.86
CA PRO A 538 5.58 3.27 20.30
C PRO A 538 6.57 2.14 20.58
N HIS A 539 7.52 2.40 21.47
CA HIS A 539 8.43 1.38 21.98
C HIS A 539 7.64 0.22 22.62
N GLN A 540 7.99 -1.02 22.25
CA GLN A 540 7.43 -2.21 22.90
C GLN A 540 8.38 -2.74 23.98
N PRO A 541 7.94 -2.87 25.24
CA PRO A 541 8.74 -3.49 26.29
C PRO A 541 9.10 -4.93 25.93
N ARG A 542 10.36 -5.31 26.16
CA ARG A 542 10.89 -6.64 25.89
C ARG A 542 11.84 -7.08 26.98
N ASP A 543 11.83 -8.36 27.33
CA ASP A 543 12.93 -8.96 28.09
C ASP A 543 14.14 -9.28 27.19
N ALA A 544 15.25 -9.71 27.79
CA ALA A 544 16.47 -10.03 27.06
C ALA A 544 16.29 -11.17 26.05
N ALA A 545 15.43 -12.16 26.34
CA ALA A 545 15.19 -13.28 25.44
C ALA A 545 14.39 -12.82 24.21
N GLN A 546 13.41 -11.93 24.39
CA GLN A 546 12.63 -11.33 23.32
C GLN A 546 13.48 -10.42 22.43
N VAL A 547 14.38 -9.60 23.03
CA VAL A 547 15.33 -8.80 22.26
C VAL A 547 16.22 -9.68 21.38
N ALA A 548 16.75 -10.78 21.93
CA ALA A 548 17.54 -11.74 21.16
C ALA A 548 16.70 -12.45 20.07
N ALA A 549 15.42 -12.71 20.34
CA ALA A 549 14.52 -13.40 19.43
C ALA A 549 14.13 -12.58 18.19
N ILE A 550 14.31 -11.24 18.19
CA ILE A 550 14.09 -10.40 17.00
C ILE A 550 14.91 -10.91 15.80
N ALA A 551 16.14 -11.37 16.04
CA ALA A 551 17.03 -11.90 14.99
C ALA A 551 16.48 -13.18 14.32
N ARG A 552 15.51 -13.85 14.96
CA ARG A 552 14.82 -15.03 14.43
C ARG A 552 13.65 -14.67 13.50
N GLY A 553 13.41 -13.37 13.25
CA GLY A 553 12.44 -12.86 12.27
C GLY A 553 10.98 -12.85 12.72
N GLY A 554 10.62 -13.72 13.67
CA GLY A 554 9.31 -13.76 14.31
C GLY A 554 9.39 -14.33 15.72
N TYR A 555 8.72 -13.71 16.67
CA TYR A 555 8.78 -14.05 18.09
C TYR A 555 7.53 -13.62 18.85
N VAL A 556 7.28 -14.25 20.00
CA VAL A 556 6.18 -13.88 20.89
C VAL A 556 6.55 -12.60 21.63
N LEU A 557 5.86 -11.50 21.32
CA LEU A 557 6.02 -10.23 22.04
C LEU A 557 5.21 -10.25 23.34
N LYS A 558 3.98 -10.75 23.28
CA LYS A 558 3.10 -10.82 24.45
C LYS A 558 2.40 -12.16 24.47
N GLU A 559 2.58 -12.90 25.56
CA GLU A 559 1.89 -14.17 25.76
C GLU A 559 0.42 -13.95 26.15
N ALA A 560 -0.42 -14.97 25.96
CA ALA A 560 -1.80 -14.95 26.42
C ALA A 560 -1.91 -14.82 27.95
N GLU A 561 -2.78 -13.92 28.39
CA GLU A 561 -3.09 -13.73 29.81
C GLU A 561 -4.21 -14.69 30.23
N GLY A 562 -4.12 -15.26 31.44
CA GLY A 562 -5.20 -16.07 32.02
C GLY A 562 -5.30 -17.53 31.54
N GLY A 563 -4.37 -18.03 30.72
CA GLY A 563 -4.34 -19.45 30.32
C GLY A 563 -3.59 -19.72 29.03
N ALA A 564 -3.83 -20.90 28.44
CA ALA A 564 -3.29 -21.25 27.12
C ALA A 564 -3.92 -20.36 26.02
N PRO A 565 -3.16 -19.95 25.00
CA PRO A 565 -3.66 -19.08 23.95
C PRO A 565 -4.80 -19.75 23.17
N GLN A 566 -5.92 -19.04 23.05
CA GLN A 566 -7.06 -19.43 22.22
C GLN A 566 -6.88 -18.98 20.76
N ALA A 567 -6.18 -17.86 20.54
CA ALA A 567 -5.85 -17.32 19.23
C ALA A 567 -4.50 -16.58 19.26
N VAL A 568 -3.95 -16.31 18.07
CA VAL A 568 -2.71 -15.54 17.89
C VAL A 568 -2.97 -14.34 16.99
N ILE A 569 -2.59 -13.14 17.43
CA ILE A 569 -2.49 -11.95 16.59
C ILE A 569 -1.04 -11.85 16.09
N VAL A 570 -0.86 -11.76 14.77
CA VAL A 570 0.44 -11.59 14.13
C VAL A 570 0.50 -10.21 13.49
N ALA A 571 1.52 -9.42 13.82
CA ALA A 571 1.65 -8.05 13.32
C ALA A 571 3.08 -7.74 12.87
N THR A 572 3.21 -6.73 12.03
CA THR A 572 4.50 -6.16 11.60
C THR A 572 4.44 -4.63 11.71
N GLY A 573 5.59 -3.98 11.76
CA GLY A 573 5.67 -2.52 11.64
C GLY A 573 4.75 -1.76 12.59
N SER A 574 4.10 -0.72 12.05
CA SER A 574 3.21 0.17 12.80
C SER A 574 2.02 -0.53 13.45
N GLU A 575 1.61 -1.70 12.96
CA GLU A 575 0.40 -2.38 13.44
C GLU A 575 0.65 -3.20 14.71
N LEU A 576 1.91 -3.38 15.14
CA LEU A 576 2.21 -4.10 16.38
C LEU A 576 1.60 -3.41 17.61
N GLY A 577 1.57 -2.07 17.62
CA GLY A 577 0.89 -1.31 18.67
C GLY A 577 -0.63 -1.56 18.69
N LEU A 578 -1.26 -1.70 17.52
CA LEU A 578 -2.69 -2.04 17.40
C LEU A 578 -2.97 -3.46 17.90
N ALA A 579 -2.07 -4.41 17.59
CA ALA A 579 -2.18 -5.79 18.06
C ALA A 579 -2.10 -5.90 19.58
N VAL A 580 -1.18 -5.16 20.22
CA VAL A 580 -1.06 -5.10 21.69
C VAL A 580 -2.29 -4.47 22.33
N ALA A 581 -2.82 -3.38 21.77
CA ALA A 581 -4.05 -2.76 22.25
C ALA A 581 -5.26 -3.69 22.13
N ALA A 582 -5.39 -4.40 21.00
CA ALA A 582 -6.44 -5.39 20.78
C ALA A 582 -6.36 -6.55 21.78
N GLN A 583 -5.15 -7.07 22.03
CA GLN A 583 -4.94 -8.14 23.02
C GLN A 583 -5.37 -7.70 24.42
N ALA A 584 -5.04 -6.47 24.84
CA ALA A 584 -5.46 -5.95 26.15
C ALA A 584 -7.00 -5.86 26.26
N ALA A 585 -7.67 -5.38 25.21
CA ALA A 585 -9.12 -5.29 25.17
C ALA A 585 -9.82 -6.67 25.19
N LEU A 586 -9.21 -7.69 24.56
CA LEU A 586 -9.67 -9.08 24.56
C LEU A 586 -9.44 -9.75 25.92
N ALA A 587 -8.29 -9.51 26.55
CA ALA A 587 -7.97 -10.02 27.88
C ALA A 587 -8.95 -9.50 28.94
N ALA A 588 -9.35 -8.22 28.85
CA ALA A 588 -10.39 -7.64 29.71
C ALA A 588 -11.77 -8.32 29.57
N GLN A 589 -11.99 -9.05 28.47
CA GLN A 589 -13.19 -9.86 28.20
C GLN A 589 -12.99 -11.34 28.52
N GLY A 590 -11.86 -11.72 29.14
CA GLY A 590 -11.53 -13.11 29.47
C GLY A 590 -11.04 -13.95 28.30
N LEU A 591 -10.59 -13.33 27.20
CA LEU A 591 -10.04 -14.04 26.03
C LEU A 591 -8.51 -14.07 26.08
N ALA A 592 -7.95 -15.27 26.17
CA ALA A 592 -6.52 -15.53 26.25
C ALA A 592 -5.92 -15.50 24.83
N VAL A 593 -5.29 -14.38 24.46
CA VAL A 593 -4.77 -14.15 23.10
C VAL A 593 -3.31 -13.75 23.13
N ARG A 594 -2.51 -14.38 22.26
CA ARG A 594 -1.08 -14.12 22.10
C ARG A 594 -0.83 -13.06 21.03
N VAL A 595 0.20 -12.24 21.19
CA VAL A 595 0.72 -11.31 20.15
C VAL A 595 2.12 -11.74 19.69
N VAL A 596 2.27 -11.91 18.38
CA VAL A 596 3.53 -12.22 17.70
C VAL A 596 3.95 -11.02 16.85
N SER A 597 5.19 -10.57 17.04
CA SER A 597 5.84 -9.66 16.09
C SER A 597 6.53 -10.50 15.00
N LEU A 598 6.32 -10.15 13.73
CA LEU A 598 6.89 -10.84 12.58
C LEU A 598 7.66 -9.86 11.65
N PRO A 599 8.73 -9.21 12.13
CA PRO A 599 9.44 -8.18 11.36
C PRO A 599 10.10 -8.72 10.09
N SER A 600 10.54 -9.99 10.05
CA SER A 600 11.09 -10.63 8.83
C SER A 600 10.59 -12.07 8.67
N TRP A 601 9.73 -12.25 7.66
CA TRP A 601 9.28 -13.58 7.24
C TRP A 601 10.42 -14.45 6.70
N PHE A 602 11.35 -13.84 5.94
CA PHE A 602 12.52 -14.51 5.36
C PHE A 602 13.32 -15.24 6.42
N ARG A 603 13.54 -14.61 7.58
CA ARG A 603 14.28 -15.20 8.70
C ARG A 603 13.45 -16.18 9.48
N PHE A 604 12.18 -15.86 9.71
CA PHE A 604 11.26 -16.74 10.45
C PHE A 604 11.09 -18.09 9.76
N GLN A 605 10.91 -18.12 8.44
CA GLN A 605 10.78 -19.36 7.68
C GLN A 605 12.02 -20.26 7.73
N ARG A 606 13.20 -19.67 7.92
CA ARG A 606 14.48 -20.41 8.03
C ARG A 606 14.72 -20.98 9.43
N GLN A 607 13.88 -20.65 10.41
CA GLN A 607 13.99 -21.25 11.73
C GLN A 607 13.54 -22.71 11.69
N ASP A 608 14.10 -23.49 12.63
CA ASP A 608 13.67 -24.86 12.87
C ASP A 608 12.15 -24.93 13.15
N ALA A 609 11.56 -26.10 12.88
CA ALA A 609 10.12 -26.29 13.06
C ALA A 609 9.69 -26.07 14.52
N ALA A 610 10.52 -26.45 15.49
CA ALA A 610 10.19 -26.29 16.91
C ALA A 610 10.02 -24.82 17.29
N TRP A 611 10.84 -23.92 16.79
CA TRP A 611 10.68 -22.48 17.00
C TRP A 611 9.46 -21.93 16.29
N ARG A 612 9.26 -22.31 15.02
CA ARG A 612 8.10 -21.82 14.25
C ARG A 612 6.79 -22.25 14.92
N ASP A 613 6.71 -23.47 15.41
CA ASP A 613 5.56 -23.99 16.14
C ASP A 613 5.43 -23.39 17.54
N ALA A 614 6.55 -23.10 18.23
CA ALA A 614 6.52 -22.41 19.51
C ALA A 614 5.97 -20.98 19.39
N VAL A 615 6.28 -20.27 18.30
CA VAL A 615 5.80 -18.90 18.04
C VAL A 615 4.37 -18.90 17.48
N LEU A 616 4.12 -19.74 16.46
CA LEU A 616 2.83 -19.91 15.77
C LEU A 616 2.34 -21.36 15.90
N PRO A 617 1.74 -21.74 17.05
CA PRO A 617 1.29 -23.11 17.27
C PRO A 617 0.35 -23.61 16.15
N PRO A 618 0.55 -24.82 15.62
CA PRO A 618 -0.37 -25.44 14.69
C PRO A 618 -1.77 -25.57 15.31
N GLY A 619 -2.82 -25.37 14.52
CA GLY A 619 -4.21 -25.54 14.95
C GLY A 619 -4.83 -24.36 15.71
N LEU A 620 -4.06 -23.39 16.20
CA LEU A 620 -4.62 -22.16 16.77
C LEU A 620 -5.09 -21.20 15.67
N PRO A 621 -6.30 -20.63 15.77
CA PRO A 621 -6.76 -19.55 14.91
C PRO A 621 -5.83 -18.34 14.95
N ARG A 622 -5.62 -17.72 13.79
CA ARG A 622 -4.66 -16.61 13.62
C ARG A 622 -5.34 -15.42 12.97
N VAL A 623 -4.99 -14.23 13.45
CA VAL A 623 -5.36 -12.95 12.85
C VAL A 623 -4.09 -12.20 12.51
N ALA A 624 -3.88 -11.85 11.24
CA ALA A 624 -2.80 -10.96 10.84
C ALA A 624 -3.28 -9.51 10.80
N VAL A 625 -2.40 -8.56 11.14
CA VAL A 625 -2.65 -7.13 10.98
C VAL A 625 -1.44 -6.44 10.37
N GLU A 626 -1.65 -5.81 9.22
CA GLU A 626 -0.63 -5.05 8.47
C GLU A 626 -1.35 -4.07 7.55
N ALA A 627 -0.91 -2.80 7.54
CA ALA A 627 -1.42 -1.79 6.62
C ALA A 627 -0.87 -1.99 5.19
N GLY A 628 -1.31 -3.09 4.56
CA GLY A 628 -0.96 -3.51 3.20
C GLY A 628 -1.83 -4.68 2.73
N ALA A 629 -1.51 -5.20 1.54
CA ALA A 629 -2.27 -6.23 0.84
C ALA A 629 -2.51 -7.49 1.69
N THR A 630 -3.76 -7.97 1.75
CA THR A 630 -4.13 -9.06 2.64
C THR A 630 -3.77 -10.45 2.08
N GLY A 631 -3.78 -10.60 0.75
CA GLY A 631 -3.66 -11.91 0.09
C GLY A 631 -2.40 -12.70 0.43
N TRP A 632 -1.27 -12.02 0.65
CA TRP A 632 0.00 -12.66 1.00
C TRP A 632 -0.04 -13.36 2.38
N TRP A 633 -0.85 -12.86 3.31
CA TRP A 633 -0.95 -13.37 4.68
C TRP A 633 -1.59 -14.74 4.80
N GLY A 634 -2.23 -15.26 3.73
CA GLY A 634 -2.80 -16.61 3.71
C GLY A 634 -1.82 -17.72 4.09
N GLN A 635 -0.53 -17.54 3.82
CA GLN A 635 0.53 -18.50 4.22
C GLN A 635 0.85 -18.50 5.72
N VAL A 636 0.42 -17.46 6.45
CA VAL A 636 0.61 -17.31 7.90
C VAL A 636 -0.66 -17.69 8.64
N VAL A 637 -1.80 -17.17 8.21
CA VAL A 637 -3.08 -17.33 8.92
C VAL A 637 -3.89 -18.55 8.46
N GLY A 638 -3.59 -19.11 7.29
CA GLY A 638 -4.32 -20.23 6.70
C GLY A 638 -5.74 -19.84 6.23
N LEU A 639 -6.52 -20.84 5.82
CA LEU A 639 -7.88 -20.64 5.28
C LEU A 639 -8.93 -20.26 6.34
N ASN A 640 -8.64 -20.59 7.61
CA ASN A 640 -9.56 -20.38 8.74
C ASN A 640 -9.17 -19.16 9.60
N GLY A 641 -8.13 -18.42 9.18
CA GLY A 641 -7.70 -17.19 9.84
C GLY A 641 -8.41 -15.95 9.31
N ALA A 642 -7.97 -14.79 9.78
CA ALA A 642 -8.43 -13.50 9.27
C ALA A 642 -7.25 -12.53 9.08
N VAL A 643 -7.43 -11.52 8.25
CA VAL A 643 -6.44 -10.47 8.02
C VAL A 643 -7.14 -9.12 8.14
N VAL A 644 -6.57 -8.21 8.93
CA VAL A 644 -6.94 -6.79 8.99
C VAL A 644 -5.87 -6.03 8.23
N GLY A 645 -6.19 -5.62 7.01
CA GLY A 645 -5.27 -4.92 6.11
C GLY A 645 -6.04 -4.17 5.03
N LEU A 646 -5.41 -3.96 3.88
CA LEU A 646 -5.89 -3.09 2.81
C LEU A 646 -5.85 -3.79 1.45
N ASP A 647 -6.98 -3.91 0.75
CA ASP A 647 -7.09 -4.49 -0.62
C ASP A 647 -7.65 -3.49 -1.65
N SER A 648 -7.51 -2.20 -1.37
CA SER A 648 -7.74 -1.09 -2.29
C SER A 648 -6.51 -0.18 -2.30
N PHE A 649 -6.43 0.74 -3.25
CA PHE A 649 -5.51 1.87 -3.07
C PHE A 649 -5.91 2.70 -1.83
N GLY A 650 -4.98 3.51 -1.35
CA GLY A 650 -5.25 4.43 -0.26
C GLY A 650 -6.00 5.70 -0.69
N GLU A 651 -6.01 6.72 0.16
CA GLU A 651 -6.69 7.99 -0.06
C GLU A 651 -5.81 9.15 0.44
N SER A 652 -6.01 10.36 -0.11
CA SER A 652 -5.31 11.55 0.41
C SER A 652 -6.01 12.07 1.66
N GLY A 653 -5.32 12.05 2.79
CA GLY A 653 -5.83 12.61 4.04
C GLY A 653 -4.87 12.36 5.23
N PRO A 654 -5.17 12.93 6.41
CA PRO A 654 -4.35 12.72 7.60
C PRO A 654 -4.31 11.24 7.98
N ALA A 655 -3.11 10.71 8.28
CA ALA A 655 -2.91 9.28 8.55
C ALA A 655 -3.91 8.68 9.58
N PRO A 656 -4.21 9.31 10.74
CA PRO A 656 -5.20 8.76 11.68
C PRO A 656 -6.60 8.59 11.06
N ALA A 657 -7.03 9.52 10.21
CA ALA A 657 -8.30 9.44 9.50
C ALA A 657 -8.30 8.29 8.48
N LEU A 658 -7.17 8.05 7.81
CA LEU A 658 -7.01 6.93 6.88
C LEU A 658 -7.07 5.58 7.60
N PHE A 659 -6.34 5.41 8.70
CA PHE A 659 -6.41 4.17 9.51
C PHE A 659 -7.84 3.89 10.00
N GLN A 660 -8.56 4.94 10.41
CA GLN A 660 -9.98 4.83 10.80
C GLN A 660 -10.87 4.45 9.61
N HIS A 661 -10.71 5.13 8.47
CA HIS A 661 -11.50 4.92 7.26
C HIS A 661 -11.37 3.47 6.73
N PHE A 662 -10.14 2.96 6.66
CA PHE A 662 -9.86 1.60 6.20
C PHE A 662 -10.09 0.53 7.27
N GLY A 663 -10.54 0.91 8.47
CA GLY A 663 -10.84 -0.04 9.55
C GLY A 663 -9.61 -0.80 10.06
N ILE A 664 -8.43 -0.22 9.97
CA ILE A 664 -7.18 -0.79 10.51
C ILE A 664 -6.99 -0.23 11.93
N THR A 665 -7.80 -0.75 12.85
CA THR A 665 -7.84 -0.30 14.26
C THR A 665 -7.76 -1.48 15.24
N ALA A 666 -7.44 -1.21 16.50
CA ALA A 666 -7.40 -2.24 17.54
C ALA A 666 -8.76 -2.94 17.72
N GLU A 667 -9.87 -2.21 17.57
CA GLU A 667 -11.23 -2.74 17.64
C GLU A 667 -11.52 -3.70 16.48
N ALA A 668 -11.03 -3.39 15.27
CA ALA A 668 -11.16 -4.27 14.11
C ALA A 668 -10.39 -5.57 14.30
N VAL A 669 -9.16 -5.49 14.84
CA VAL A 669 -8.37 -6.68 15.20
C VAL A 669 -9.10 -7.51 16.26
N ALA A 670 -9.63 -6.89 17.32
CA ALA A 670 -10.38 -7.60 18.35
C ALA A 670 -11.69 -8.24 17.81
N ARG A 671 -12.37 -7.59 16.86
CA ARG A 671 -13.52 -8.19 16.15
C ARG A 671 -13.09 -9.40 15.31
N ALA A 672 -11.97 -9.30 14.59
CA ALA A 672 -11.45 -10.40 13.78
C ALA A 672 -11.06 -11.61 14.65
N VAL A 673 -10.43 -11.38 15.82
CA VAL A 673 -10.11 -12.46 16.76
C VAL A 673 -11.36 -13.17 17.27
N ARG A 674 -12.37 -12.41 17.69
CA ARG A 674 -13.65 -13.00 18.09
C ARG A 674 -14.26 -13.85 16.97
N ARG A 675 -14.25 -13.33 15.74
CA ARG A 675 -14.77 -14.05 14.55
C ARG A 675 -14.08 -15.40 14.35
N VAL A 676 -12.75 -15.45 14.37
CA VAL A 676 -12.02 -16.71 14.15
C VAL A 676 -12.14 -17.69 15.32
N LEU A 677 -12.48 -17.21 16.51
CA LEU A 677 -12.83 -18.03 17.66
C LEU A 677 -14.28 -18.55 17.64
N GLY A 678 -15.08 -18.20 16.63
CA GLY A 678 -16.52 -18.48 16.65
C GLY A 678 -17.29 -17.70 17.72
N LEU A 679 -16.66 -16.69 18.31
CA LEU A 679 -17.23 -15.75 19.29
C LEU A 679 -17.69 -14.45 18.63
N GLY A 680 -17.39 -14.28 17.34
CA GLY A 680 -18.03 -13.29 16.50
C GLY A 680 -19.51 -13.56 16.62
N HIS A 681 -20.29 -12.53 16.99
CA HIS A 681 -21.73 -12.64 17.09
C HIS A 681 -22.26 -13.23 15.78
N GLY A 682 -22.48 -14.54 15.75
CA GLY A 682 -23.39 -15.14 14.80
C GLY A 682 -24.75 -14.56 15.16
N ASP A 683 -25.32 -13.76 14.25
CA ASP A 683 -26.77 -13.50 14.19
C ASP A 683 -27.49 -13.12 15.51
N GLN A 684 -26.81 -12.46 16.43
CA GLN A 684 -27.49 -11.69 17.48
C GLN A 684 -27.59 -10.26 16.94
N PRO A 685 -28.76 -9.85 16.38
CA PRO A 685 -28.99 -8.45 16.04
C PRO A 685 -28.65 -7.60 17.26
N SER A 686 -28.01 -6.45 17.04
CA SER A 686 -27.79 -5.47 18.11
C SER A 686 -29.07 -5.27 18.93
N ARG A 687 -28.95 -4.85 20.21
CA ARG A 687 -30.14 -4.62 21.06
C ARG A 687 -31.20 -3.76 20.35
N VAL A 688 -30.73 -2.78 19.56
CA VAL A 688 -31.55 -1.95 18.65
C VAL A 688 -32.25 -2.80 17.59
N ALA A 689 -31.51 -3.62 16.83
CA ALA A 689 -32.09 -4.49 15.81
C ALA A 689 -33.02 -5.58 16.39
N ALA A 690 -32.84 -5.98 17.65
CA ALA A 690 -33.75 -6.91 18.33
C ALA A 690 -35.16 -6.35 18.53
N VAL A 691 -35.34 -5.02 18.51
CA VAL A 691 -36.66 -4.36 18.58
C VAL A 691 -37.54 -4.73 17.38
N ALA A 692 -36.95 -4.88 16.19
CA ALA A 692 -37.67 -5.23 14.97
C ALA A 692 -38.39 -6.60 15.07
N ARG A 693 -37.88 -7.53 15.89
CA ARG A 693 -38.52 -8.84 16.14
C ARG A 693 -39.88 -8.72 16.83
N HIS A 694 -40.11 -7.60 17.53
CA HIS A 694 -41.38 -7.31 18.20
C HIS A 694 -42.32 -6.46 17.33
N GLY A 695 -41.97 -6.25 16.05
CA GLY A 695 -42.78 -5.49 15.08
C GLY A 695 -42.71 -3.97 15.23
N GLN A 696 -41.76 -3.46 16.01
CA GLN A 696 -41.50 -2.02 16.13
C GLN A 696 -40.32 -1.59 15.25
N GLN A 697 -40.46 -0.45 14.58
CA GLN A 697 -39.40 0.20 13.81
C GLN A 697 -38.65 1.23 14.67
N ILE A 698 -37.32 1.31 14.49
CA ILE A 698 -36.49 2.38 15.07
C ILE A 698 -36.16 3.41 13.99
N TRP A 699 -36.46 4.67 14.28
CA TRP A 699 -36.08 5.81 13.46
C TRP A 699 -35.07 6.69 14.21
N LEU A 700 -34.09 7.23 13.50
CA LEU A 700 -33.18 8.21 14.09
C LEU A 700 -33.90 9.55 14.26
N ASP A 701 -33.72 10.17 15.42
CA ASP A 701 -34.19 11.54 15.71
C ASP A 701 -33.10 12.58 15.39
N GLN A 702 -32.37 12.38 14.28
CA GLN A 702 -31.37 13.30 13.76
C GLN A 702 -31.13 13.11 12.26
N LEU A 703 -30.73 14.20 11.60
CA LEU A 703 -30.23 14.19 10.23
C LEU A 703 -29.19 15.31 10.07
N SER A 704 -28.02 14.96 9.55
CA SER A 704 -26.95 15.90 9.21
C SER A 704 -26.22 15.45 7.96
N ARG A 705 -25.50 16.36 7.31
CA ARG A 705 -24.72 16.05 6.12
C ARG A 705 -23.63 15.03 6.40
N SER A 706 -22.91 15.17 7.51
CA SER A 706 -21.87 14.23 7.93
C SER A 706 -22.43 12.85 8.24
N LEU A 707 -23.63 12.74 8.83
CA LEU A 707 -24.27 11.44 9.10
C LEU A 707 -24.48 10.64 7.81
N VAL A 708 -24.85 11.32 6.72
CA VAL A 708 -25.07 10.65 5.41
C VAL A 708 -23.75 10.47 4.65
N ALA A 709 -22.91 11.51 4.55
CA ALA A 709 -21.69 11.49 3.74
C ALA A 709 -20.59 10.57 4.28
N SER A 710 -20.53 10.34 5.59
CA SER A 710 -19.52 9.46 6.22
C SER A 710 -19.84 7.97 6.11
N GLY A 711 -21.04 7.58 5.66
CA GLY A 711 -21.52 6.19 5.72
C GLY A 711 -22.04 5.77 7.11
N ALA A 712 -22.11 6.69 8.08
CA ALA A 712 -22.66 6.39 9.41
C ALA A 712 -24.14 5.99 9.35
N LEU A 713 -24.99 6.67 8.56
CA LEU A 713 -26.38 6.26 8.35
C LEU A 713 -26.49 4.84 7.76
N HIS A 714 -25.65 4.51 6.77
CA HIS A 714 -25.62 3.18 6.18
C HIS A 714 -25.27 2.10 7.23
N THR A 715 -24.34 2.40 8.13
CA THR A 715 -23.99 1.52 9.26
C THR A 715 -25.19 1.29 10.18
N TRP A 716 -25.94 2.34 10.53
CA TRP A 716 -27.16 2.22 11.33
C TRP A 716 -28.23 1.37 10.66
N VAL A 717 -28.40 1.51 9.35
CA VAL A 717 -29.35 0.71 8.57
C VAL A 717 -28.96 -0.77 8.57
N GLU A 718 -27.71 -1.09 8.20
CA GLU A 718 -27.29 -2.47 7.96
C GLU A 718 -26.97 -3.24 9.25
N GLN A 719 -26.40 -2.59 10.27
CA GLN A 719 -25.97 -3.27 11.51
C GLN A 719 -27.00 -3.19 12.64
N HIS A 720 -27.91 -2.20 12.59
CA HIS A 720 -28.86 -1.93 13.67
C HIS A 720 -30.33 -1.97 13.25
N ALA A 721 -30.61 -2.34 11.99
CA ALA A 721 -31.96 -2.43 11.43
C ALA A 721 -32.77 -1.13 11.62
N VAL A 722 -32.08 0.02 11.60
CA VAL A 722 -32.74 1.33 11.57
C VAL A 722 -33.56 1.45 10.29
N ALA A 723 -34.82 1.82 10.45
CA ALA A 723 -35.85 1.71 9.43
C ALA A 723 -36.36 3.07 8.93
N GLY A 724 -35.85 4.17 9.47
CA GLY A 724 -36.20 5.50 9.02
C GLY A 724 -35.44 6.60 9.76
N VAL A 725 -35.69 7.83 9.35
CA VAL A 725 -35.11 9.05 9.93
C VAL A 725 -36.20 10.11 10.01
N THR A 726 -36.25 10.82 11.14
CA THR A 726 -37.06 12.04 11.23
C THR A 726 -36.17 13.27 11.33
N SER A 727 -36.67 14.38 10.79
CA SER A 727 -36.09 15.71 10.96
C SER A 727 -37.15 16.71 11.40
N ASN A 728 -36.70 17.84 11.92
CA ASN A 728 -37.50 19.00 12.30
C ASN A 728 -36.57 20.24 12.32
N PRO A 729 -37.11 21.47 12.46
CA PRO A 729 -36.27 22.67 12.48
C PRO A 729 -35.20 22.68 13.58
N ALA A 730 -35.45 22.09 14.75
CA ALA A 730 -34.46 22.02 15.82
C ALA A 730 -33.29 21.07 15.50
N ILE A 731 -33.58 19.93 14.85
CA ILE A 731 -32.57 18.98 14.37
C ILE A 731 -31.63 19.65 13.38
N PHE A 732 -32.19 20.33 12.36
CA PHE A 732 -31.37 21.04 11.38
C PHE A 732 -30.65 22.25 11.96
N ALA A 733 -31.24 22.97 12.93
CA ALA A 733 -30.56 24.07 13.59
C ALA A 733 -29.29 23.56 14.30
N SER A 734 -29.39 22.41 14.97
CA SER A 734 -28.24 21.76 15.60
C SER A 734 -27.22 21.27 14.56
N ALA A 735 -27.68 20.64 13.47
CA ALA A 735 -26.80 20.13 12.41
C ALA A 735 -26.02 21.28 11.74
N LEU A 736 -26.70 22.35 11.32
CA LEU A 736 -26.07 23.49 10.66
C LEU A 736 -25.10 24.25 11.59
N ALA A 737 -25.38 24.29 12.90
CA ALA A 737 -24.49 24.93 13.86
C ALA A 737 -23.22 24.10 14.16
N ASN A 738 -23.29 22.78 14.09
CA ASN A 738 -22.24 21.89 14.62
C ASN A 738 -21.52 21.04 13.56
N ASP A 739 -22.07 20.91 12.34
CA ASP A 739 -21.50 20.09 11.27
C ASP A 739 -20.75 20.97 10.25
N PRO A 740 -19.40 20.92 10.22
CA PRO A 740 -18.60 21.75 9.33
C PRO A 740 -18.83 21.45 7.84
N ALA A 741 -19.43 20.29 7.49
CA ALA A 741 -19.71 19.92 6.11
C ALA A 741 -20.73 20.85 5.41
N TYR A 742 -21.46 21.67 6.17
CA TYR A 742 -22.36 22.68 5.60
C TYR A 742 -21.66 23.93 5.09
N ALA A 743 -20.45 24.24 5.58
CA ALA A 743 -19.80 25.54 5.33
C ALA A 743 -19.63 25.88 3.83
N PRO A 744 -19.19 24.96 2.94
CA PRO A 744 -19.04 25.29 1.52
C PRO A 744 -20.37 25.59 0.83
N ALA A 745 -21.41 24.79 1.10
CA ALA A 745 -22.73 24.97 0.48
C ALA A 745 -23.44 26.23 1.02
N LEU A 746 -23.30 26.51 2.31
CA LEU A 746 -23.83 27.73 2.91
C LEU A 746 -23.17 28.98 2.31
N ALA A 747 -21.84 28.95 2.12
CA ALA A 747 -21.12 30.05 1.49
C ALA A 747 -21.59 30.34 0.05
N ALA A 748 -21.86 29.29 -0.74
CA ALA A 748 -22.40 29.44 -2.09
C ALA A 748 -23.82 30.05 -2.08
N LEU A 749 -24.71 29.53 -1.23
CA LEU A 749 -26.11 29.91 -1.21
C LEU A 749 -26.40 31.29 -0.63
N ARG A 750 -25.52 31.83 0.24
CA ARG A 750 -25.67 33.16 0.85
C ARG A 750 -25.89 34.28 -0.19
N ASN A 751 -25.28 34.16 -1.37
CA ASN A 751 -25.38 35.15 -2.43
C ASN A 751 -26.46 34.83 -3.48
N GLU A 752 -26.92 33.57 -3.56
CA GLU A 752 -27.84 33.10 -4.60
C GLU A 752 -29.31 33.11 -4.18
N GLU A 753 -29.59 32.91 -2.89
CA GLU A 753 -30.94 32.76 -2.38
C GLU A 753 -31.19 33.73 -1.20
N PRO A 754 -31.85 34.87 -1.43
CA PRO A 754 -32.11 35.87 -0.39
C PRO A 754 -33.20 35.45 0.61
N ASP A 755 -34.10 34.53 0.26
CA ASP A 755 -35.12 34.02 1.17
C ASP A 755 -34.50 32.99 2.12
N LEU A 756 -34.51 33.27 3.43
CA LEU A 756 -33.84 32.42 4.42
C LEU A 756 -34.49 31.04 4.56
N GLU A 757 -35.81 30.93 4.41
CA GLU A 757 -36.51 29.63 4.48
C GLU A 757 -36.18 28.80 3.23
N ARG A 758 -36.16 29.41 2.04
CA ARG A 758 -35.73 28.72 0.81
C ARG A 758 -34.25 28.37 0.82
N ARG A 759 -33.40 29.22 1.41
CA ARG A 759 -31.97 28.92 1.59
C ARG A 759 -31.77 27.70 2.48
N PHE A 760 -32.50 27.62 3.60
CA PHE A 760 -32.51 26.43 4.45
C PHE A 760 -32.98 25.19 3.67
N GLU A 761 -34.09 25.28 2.93
CA GLU A 761 -34.58 24.15 2.14
C GLU A 761 -33.57 23.68 1.09
N ARG A 762 -32.88 24.61 0.40
CA ARG A 762 -31.80 24.27 -0.56
C ARG A 762 -30.60 23.60 0.11
N LEU A 763 -30.39 23.79 1.41
CA LEU A 763 -29.36 23.08 2.19
C LEU A 763 -29.85 21.69 2.64
N ALA A 764 -31.10 21.60 3.10
CA ALA A 764 -31.63 20.42 3.77
C ALA A 764 -32.22 19.37 2.80
N ILE A 765 -32.85 19.78 1.70
CA ILE A 765 -33.45 18.85 0.72
C ILE A 765 -32.41 17.87 0.15
N PRO A 766 -31.19 18.28 -0.23
CA PRO A 766 -30.16 17.34 -0.67
C PRO A 766 -29.81 16.28 0.39
N ASP A 767 -29.75 16.67 1.67
CA ASP A 767 -29.46 15.73 2.76
C ASP A 767 -30.62 14.74 2.96
N VAL A 768 -31.87 15.22 2.84
CA VAL A 768 -33.08 14.37 2.88
C VAL A 768 -33.12 13.41 1.69
N GLN A 769 -32.76 13.86 0.49
CA GLN A 769 -32.67 13.01 -0.71
C GLN A 769 -31.60 11.94 -0.53
N ALA A 770 -30.41 12.32 -0.05
CA ALA A 770 -29.32 11.38 0.19
C ALA A 770 -29.69 10.36 1.28
N ALA A 771 -30.34 10.78 2.36
CA ALA A 771 -30.86 9.85 3.37
C ALA A 771 -31.96 8.92 2.81
N CYS A 772 -32.85 9.42 1.95
CA CYS A 772 -33.83 8.59 1.24
C CYS A 772 -33.12 7.54 0.36
N ASP A 773 -32.04 7.91 -0.31
CA ASP A 773 -31.27 7.02 -1.18
C ASP A 773 -30.56 5.92 -0.36
N VAL A 774 -30.03 6.24 0.82
CA VAL A 774 -29.47 5.24 1.76
C VAL A 774 -30.55 4.28 2.27
N LEU A 775 -31.76 4.76 2.56
CA LEU A 775 -32.88 3.93 3.05
C LEU A 775 -33.68 3.24 1.93
N ARG A 776 -33.40 3.54 0.66
CA ARG A 776 -34.13 3.00 -0.49
C ARG A 776 -34.13 1.46 -0.54
N PRO A 777 -33.05 0.74 -0.23
CA PRO A 777 -33.06 -0.72 -0.17
C PRO A 777 -34.03 -1.26 0.89
N VAL A 778 -34.12 -0.62 2.06
CA VAL A 778 -35.07 -0.99 3.12
C VAL A 778 -36.51 -0.78 2.65
N TYR A 779 -36.78 0.36 2.02
CA TYR A 779 -38.09 0.68 1.44
C TYR A 779 -38.53 -0.36 0.39
N GLN A 780 -37.63 -0.78 -0.49
CA GLN A 780 -37.92 -1.78 -1.51
C GLN A 780 -38.14 -3.17 -0.91
N ARG A 781 -37.24 -3.63 -0.03
CA ARG A 781 -37.33 -4.96 0.61
C ARG A 781 -38.55 -5.12 1.50
N SER A 782 -39.01 -4.03 2.12
CA SER A 782 -40.19 -4.00 2.98
C SER A 782 -41.51 -3.77 2.23
N ALA A 783 -41.50 -3.68 0.89
CA ALA A 783 -42.66 -3.33 0.09
C ALA A 783 -43.34 -2.03 0.59
N ALA A 784 -42.54 -0.98 0.78
CA ALA A 784 -42.98 0.32 1.30
C ALA A 784 -43.56 0.28 2.73
N ALA A 785 -43.24 -0.72 3.56
CA ALA A 785 -43.62 -0.73 4.98
C ALA A 785 -42.64 0.04 5.88
N ALA A 786 -41.40 0.26 5.41
CA ALA A 786 -40.32 0.92 6.14
C ALA A 786 -39.42 1.73 5.18
N GLY A 787 -38.33 2.29 5.68
CA GLY A 787 -37.29 2.96 4.88
C GLY A 787 -37.59 4.43 4.58
N TYR A 788 -38.20 5.16 5.51
CA TYR A 788 -38.72 6.51 5.27
C TYR A 788 -37.87 7.62 5.89
N VAL A 789 -37.81 8.77 5.21
CA VAL A 789 -37.21 10.01 5.75
C VAL A 789 -38.27 11.09 5.83
N SER A 790 -38.45 11.67 7.01
CA SER A 790 -39.45 12.69 7.27
C SER A 790 -38.85 14.09 7.24
N PHE A 791 -39.50 15.03 6.53
CA PHE A 791 -39.13 16.45 6.44
C PHE A 791 -40.34 17.36 6.72
N GLU A 792 -40.16 18.38 7.57
CA GLU A 792 -41.26 19.17 8.14
C GLU A 792 -41.59 20.42 7.33
N VAL A 793 -42.89 20.72 7.18
CA VAL A 793 -43.34 22.03 6.70
C VAL A 793 -42.95 23.13 7.68
N SER A 794 -42.90 24.39 7.22
CA SER A 794 -42.62 25.53 8.10
C SER A 794 -43.62 25.57 9.26
N PRO A 795 -43.17 25.56 10.54
CA PRO A 795 -44.06 25.68 11.70
C PRO A 795 -44.97 26.90 11.68
N ARG A 796 -44.60 27.96 10.95
CA ARG A 796 -45.43 29.18 10.77
C ARG A 796 -46.77 28.88 10.08
N LEU A 797 -46.86 27.78 9.32
CA LEU A 797 -48.07 27.37 8.61
C LEU A 797 -49.03 26.55 9.48
N SER A 798 -48.69 26.26 10.74
CA SER A 798 -49.48 25.35 11.60
C SER A 798 -50.91 25.81 11.89
N ARG A 799 -51.25 27.08 11.61
CA ARG A 799 -52.61 27.63 11.73
C ARG A 799 -53.26 27.94 10.36
N ASP A 800 -52.62 27.54 9.27
CA ASP A 800 -53.05 27.73 7.90
C ASP A 800 -53.07 26.38 7.16
N GLY A 801 -54.25 25.76 7.12
CA GLY A 801 -54.44 24.47 6.48
C GLY A 801 -54.19 24.48 4.96
N GLU A 802 -54.58 25.56 4.26
CA GLU A 802 -54.36 25.67 2.81
C GLU A 802 -52.89 25.89 2.49
N GLY A 803 -52.22 26.79 3.21
CA GLY A 803 -50.78 27.03 3.09
C GLY A 803 -49.95 25.80 3.45
N THR A 804 -50.35 25.07 4.49
CA THR A 804 -49.72 23.79 4.87
C THR A 804 -49.82 22.75 3.75
N LEU A 805 -51.00 22.59 3.13
CA LEU A 805 -51.18 21.65 2.02
C LEU A 805 -50.37 22.08 0.79
N ALA A 806 -50.32 23.37 0.49
CA ALA A 806 -49.51 23.90 -0.61
C ALA A 806 -48.01 23.65 -0.38
N ALA A 807 -47.50 23.90 0.82
CA ALA A 807 -46.13 23.61 1.20
C ALA A 807 -45.83 22.10 1.11
N ALA A 808 -46.76 21.25 1.56
CA ALA A 808 -46.58 19.80 1.48
C ALA A 808 -46.46 19.29 0.05
N ARG A 809 -47.31 19.77 -0.88
CA ARG A 809 -47.22 19.44 -2.31
C ARG A 809 -45.87 19.87 -2.90
N ARG A 810 -45.42 21.08 -2.57
CA ARG A 810 -44.15 21.63 -3.05
C ARG A 810 -42.97 20.80 -2.58
N LEU A 811 -42.86 20.58 -1.27
CA LEU A 811 -41.75 19.81 -0.69
C LEU A 811 -41.74 18.37 -1.19
N TRP A 812 -42.92 17.74 -1.33
CA TRP A 812 -43.03 16.41 -1.92
C TRP A 812 -42.46 16.35 -3.34
N ALA A 813 -42.80 17.34 -4.17
CA ALA A 813 -42.31 17.43 -5.54
C ALA A 813 -40.80 17.72 -5.61
N GLU A 814 -40.29 18.65 -4.78
CA GLU A 814 -38.88 19.04 -4.75
C GLU A 814 -37.96 17.93 -4.21
N ILE A 815 -38.39 17.18 -3.19
CA ILE A 815 -37.63 16.03 -2.68
C ILE A 815 -37.61 14.92 -3.73
N GLY A 816 -38.74 14.63 -4.38
CA GLY A 816 -38.79 13.71 -5.52
C GLY A 816 -38.36 12.28 -5.20
N ARG A 817 -38.59 11.81 -3.96
CA ARG A 817 -38.30 10.45 -3.52
C ARG A 817 -39.56 9.78 -2.96
N PRO A 818 -39.89 8.53 -3.38
CA PRO A 818 -41.12 7.86 -2.97
C PRO A 818 -41.14 7.44 -1.49
N ASN A 819 -39.96 7.41 -0.86
CA ASN A 819 -39.77 7.12 0.56
C ASN A 819 -39.51 8.37 1.40
N ALA A 820 -39.83 9.56 0.88
CA ALA A 820 -39.98 10.75 1.71
C ALA A 820 -41.32 10.70 2.48
N MET A 821 -41.41 11.43 3.58
CA MET A 821 -42.67 11.81 4.24
C MET A 821 -42.66 13.30 4.54
N ILE A 822 -43.78 13.97 4.27
CA ILE A 822 -43.95 15.37 4.66
C ILE A 822 -44.57 15.43 6.04
N LYS A 823 -43.91 16.15 6.94
CA LYS A 823 -44.33 16.24 8.33
C LYS A 823 -45.21 17.46 8.55
N ILE A 824 -46.42 17.21 9.06
CA ILE A 824 -47.49 18.20 9.24
C ILE A 824 -47.94 18.20 10.71
N PRO A 825 -48.09 19.36 11.35
CA PRO A 825 -48.57 19.45 12.74
C PRO A 825 -50.05 19.04 12.88
N ALA A 826 -50.41 18.43 14.00
CA ALA A 826 -51.75 17.94 14.32
C ALA A 826 -52.70 19.03 14.85
N THR A 827 -52.56 20.28 14.40
CA THR A 827 -53.48 21.34 14.80
C THR A 827 -54.85 21.11 14.16
N PRO A 828 -55.94 21.60 14.77
CA PRO A 828 -57.29 21.48 14.19
C PRO A 828 -57.38 21.95 12.73
N GLU A 829 -56.70 23.04 12.40
CA GLU A 829 -56.66 23.64 11.07
C GLU A 829 -55.92 22.77 10.04
N CYS A 830 -54.91 22.00 10.48
CA CYS A 830 -54.10 21.16 9.61
C CYS A 830 -54.69 19.74 9.38
N LEU A 831 -55.71 19.32 10.15
CA LEU A 831 -56.36 18.00 9.94
C LEU A 831 -56.92 17.86 8.52
N GLY A 832 -57.50 18.92 7.96
CA GLY A 832 -57.97 18.94 6.57
C GLY A 832 -56.83 18.81 5.56
N ALA A 833 -55.68 19.44 5.83
CA ALA A 833 -54.48 19.35 5.00
C ALA A 833 -53.90 17.93 4.99
N ILE A 834 -53.90 17.25 6.15
CA ILE A 834 -53.47 15.84 6.28
C ILE A 834 -54.36 14.92 5.44
N SER A 835 -55.68 15.04 5.58
CA SER A 835 -56.65 14.27 4.78
C SER A 835 -56.45 14.51 3.27
N ALA A 836 -56.31 15.77 2.85
CA ALA A 836 -56.12 16.13 1.45
C ALA A 836 -54.78 15.62 0.86
N ALA A 837 -53.67 15.76 1.60
CA ALA A 837 -52.36 15.33 1.14
C ALA A 837 -52.29 13.80 0.95
N LEU A 838 -52.88 13.03 1.88
CA LEU A 838 -53.00 11.58 1.73
C LEU A 838 -53.91 11.19 0.56
N ALA A 839 -54.99 11.94 0.32
CA ALA A 839 -55.84 11.73 -0.85
C ALA A 839 -55.06 11.86 -2.17
N GLU A 840 -54.13 12.80 -2.22
CA GLU A 840 -53.23 13.05 -3.36
C GLU A 840 -52.07 12.04 -3.47
N GLY A 841 -51.84 11.25 -2.42
CA GLY A 841 -50.82 10.20 -2.40
C GLY A 841 -49.46 10.66 -1.86
N ILE A 842 -49.45 11.75 -1.09
CA ILE A 842 -48.28 12.22 -0.34
C ILE A 842 -48.17 11.41 0.95
N ASN A 843 -46.99 10.86 1.26
CA ASN A 843 -46.78 10.20 2.55
C ASN A 843 -46.64 11.23 3.66
N ILE A 844 -47.29 11.03 4.81
CA ILE A 844 -47.38 12.04 5.87
C ILE A 844 -46.82 11.53 7.20
N ASN A 845 -46.02 12.36 7.87
CA ASN A 845 -45.71 12.22 9.28
C ASN A 845 -46.48 13.29 10.08
N VAL A 846 -47.48 12.91 10.86
CA VAL A 846 -48.22 13.88 11.66
C VAL A 846 -47.51 14.10 13.00
N THR A 847 -47.27 15.35 13.39
CA THR A 847 -46.50 15.71 14.60
C THR A 847 -47.29 16.56 15.59
N LEU A 848 -46.72 16.86 16.75
CA LEU A 848 -47.36 17.64 17.83
C LEU A 848 -48.65 17.01 18.37
N ILE A 849 -48.62 15.69 18.59
CA ILE A 849 -49.67 14.92 19.26
C ILE A 849 -49.22 14.65 20.70
N PHE A 850 -50.06 14.95 21.69
CA PHE A 850 -49.73 14.82 23.11
C PHE A 850 -50.78 14.07 23.92
N SER A 851 -51.98 13.84 23.37
CA SER A 851 -53.04 13.06 24.02
C SER A 851 -53.65 12.01 23.08
N ALA A 852 -54.27 10.98 23.66
CA ALA A 852 -55.05 10.00 22.91
C ALA A 852 -56.19 10.64 22.10
N ALA A 853 -56.82 11.72 22.61
CA ALA A 853 -57.86 12.45 21.89
C ALA A 853 -57.33 13.10 20.59
N GLN A 854 -56.18 13.76 20.67
CA GLN A 854 -55.50 14.32 19.48
C GLN A 854 -55.08 13.22 18.50
N MET A 855 -54.57 12.10 19.01
CA MET A 855 -54.25 10.93 18.18
C MET A 855 -55.49 10.45 17.41
N ASN A 856 -56.63 10.30 18.07
CA ASN A 856 -57.87 9.84 17.44
C ASN A 856 -58.36 10.78 16.32
N ALA A 857 -58.24 12.09 16.51
CA ALA A 857 -58.55 13.08 15.48
C ALA A 857 -57.63 12.93 14.25
N VAL A 858 -56.33 12.75 14.48
CA VAL A 858 -55.35 12.52 13.41
C VAL A 858 -55.61 11.22 12.66
N LEU A 859 -55.85 10.12 13.38
CA LEU A 859 -56.16 8.82 12.77
C LEU A 859 -57.46 8.89 11.95
N ALA A 860 -58.41 9.75 12.34
CA ALA A 860 -59.62 10.00 11.57
C ALA A 860 -59.33 10.74 10.26
N ALA A 861 -58.57 11.83 10.32
CA ALA A 861 -58.16 12.57 9.13
C ALA A 861 -57.36 11.69 8.15
N CYS A 862 -56.48 10.84 8.66
CA CYS A 862 -55.72 9.91 7.82
C CYS A 862 -56.63 8.87 7.14
N THR A 863 -57.58 8.30 7.89
CA THR A 863 -58.54 7.33 7.35
C THR A 863 -59.43 7.97 6.29
N GLU A 864 -59.88 9.20 6.51
CA GLU A 864 -60.65 9.98 5.55
C GLU A 864 -59.88 10.24 4.26
N GLY A 865 -58.61 10.65 4.35
CA GLY A 865 -57.75 10.86 3.17
C GLY A 865 -57.57 9.60 2.32
N LEU A 866 -57.31 8.45 2.97
CA LEU A 866 -57.23 7.16 2.29
C LEU A 866 -58.57 6.75 1.66
N ALA A 867 -59.70 7.00 2.34
CA ALA A 867 -61.03 6.74 1.81
C ALA A 867 -61.34 7.61 0.58
N ARG A 868 -61.00 8.90 0.63
CA ARG A 868 -61.14 9.83 -0.49
C ARG A 868 -60.33 9.38 -1.70
N ARG A 869 -59.09 8.93 -1.48
CA ARG A 869 -58.24 8.37 -2.54
C ARG A 869 -58.85 7.12 -3.16
N HIS A 870 -59.35 6.22 -2.32
CA HIS A 870 -59.98 4.98 -2.76
C HIS A 870 -61.23 5.26 -3.60
N ALA A 871 -62.08 6.18 -3.15
CA ALA A 871 -63.28 6.60 -3.87
C ALA A 871 -62.95 7.23 -5.23
N ALA A 872 -61.76 7.82 -5.39
CA ALA A 872 -61.26 8.33 -6.67
C ALA A 872 -60.62 7.26 -7.57
N GLY A 873 -60.61 5.98 -7.17
CA GLY A 873 -60.02 4.88 -7.94
C GLY A 873 -58.49 4.86 -7.98
N LEU A 874 -57.84 5.62 -7.09
CA LEU A 874 -56.38 5.73 -7.06
C LEU A 874 -55.75 4.69 -6.12
N PRO A 875 -54.52 4.20 -6.42
CA PRO A 875 -53.89 3.12 -5.66
C PRO A 875 -53.47 3.56 -4.25
N LEU A 876 -53.68 2.68 -3.27
CA LEU A 876 -53.42 2.92 -1.84
C LEU A 876 -52.13 2.25 -1.33
N ASP A 877 -51.58 1.30 -2.10
CA ASP A 877 -50.48 0.41 -1.73
C ASP A 877 -49.17 1.15 -1.40
N ARG A 878 -49.00 2.39 -1.86
CA ARG A 878 -47.78 3.20 -1.66
C ARG A 878 -47.98 4.46 -0.83
N VAL A 879 -49.18 4.69 -0.30
CA VAL A 879 -49.45 5.84 0.59
C VAL A 879 -49.29 5.38 2.03
N ARG A 880 -48.46 6.09 2.80
CA ARG A 880 -48.20 5.82 4.22
C ARG A 880 -48.41 7.06 5.07
N ALA A 881 -48.87 6.82 6.29
CA ALA A 881 -48.94 7.83 7.33
C ALA A 881 -48.32 7.29 8.63
N VAL A 882 -47.68 8.17 9.39
CA VAL A 882 -47.31 7.91 10.79
C VAL A 882 -47.83 9.04 11.67
N ALA A 883 -48.23 8.75 12.90
CA ALA A 883 -48.76 9.72 13.85
C ALA A 883 -47.89 9.79 15.10
N SER A 884 -47.13 10.88 15.24
CA SER A 884 -46.06 11.08 16.23
C SER A 884 -46.56 11.67 17.55
N LEU A 885 -46.80 10.79 18.52
CA LEU A 885 -47.18 11.14 19.89
C LEU A 885 -45.96 11.31 20.79
N PHE A 886 -45.85 12.49 21.41
CA PHE A 886 -44.74 12.88 22.26
C PHE A 886 -44.94 12.35 23.67
N VAL A 887 -44.01 11.52 24.14
CA VAL A 887 -44.19 10.74 25.38
C VAL A 887 -43.64 11.47 26.59
N SER A 888 -42.31 11.72 26.65
CA SER A 888 -41.67 12.24 27.88
C SER A 888 -42.11 13.66 28.28
N ARG A 889 -42.63 14.44 27.33
CA ARG A 889 -43.16 15.79 27.57
C ARG A 889 -44.44 15.78 28.40
N VAL A 890 -45.25 14.72 28.28
CA VAL A 890 -46.46 14.54 29.10
C VAL A 890 -46.06 14.35 30.56
N ASP A 891 -45.11 13.45 30.83
CA ASP A 891 -44.58 13.25 32.19
C ASP A 891 -43.92 14.51 32.73
N THR A 892 -43.11 15.22 31.92
CA THR A 892 -42.44 16.46 32.35
C THR A 892 -43.44 17.52 32.83
N LEU A 893 -44.59 17.66 32.14
CA LEU A 893 -45.61 18.64 32.51
C LEU A 893 -46.45 18.19 33.72
N LEU A 894 -46.88 16.93 33.73
CA LEU A 894 -47.84 16.44 34.72
C LEU A 894 -47.18 16.09 36.05
N ASP A 895 -45.93 15.65 36.05
CA ASP A 895 -45.17 15.40 37.27
C ASP A 895 -45.02 16.67 38.12
N ALA A 896 -44.92 17.85 37.48
CA ALA A 896 -44.86 19.12 38.20
C ALA A 896 -46.16 19.44 38.96
N GLN A 897 -47.27 18.79 38.60
CA GLN A 897 -48.60 18.99 39.21
C GLN A 897 -48.93 17.91 40.25
N LEU A 898 -48.10 16.87 40.36
CA LEU A 898 -48.27 15.76 41.28
C LEU A 898 -47.39 15.90 42.54
N PRO A 899 -47.87 15.47 43.72
CA PRO A 899 -47.06 15.44 44.94
C PRO A 899 -45.74 14.65 44.76
N GLU A 900 -44.69 15.09 45.44
CA GLU A 900 -43.42 14.36 45.49
C GLU A 900 -43.64 12.95 46.08
N GLY A 901 -43.11 11.91 45.43
CA GLY A 901 -43.33 10.51 45.80
C GLY A 901 -44.64 9.87 45.30
N SER A 902 -45.48 10.60 44.56
CA SER A 902 -46.67 10.00 43.93
C SER A 902 -46.29 8.85 42.98
N PRO A 903 -46.97 7.68 43.05
CA PRO A 903 -46.69 6.55 42.16
C PRO A 903 -47.08 6.82 40.70
N LEU A 904 -47.73 7.95 40.41
CA LEU A 904 -48.08 8.38 39.06
C LEU A 904 -46.94 9.11 38.34
N ARG A 905 -45.91 9.57 39.07
CA ARG A 905 -44.82 10.35 38.47
C ARG A 905 -44.01 9.50 37.50
N GLY A 906 -43.88 9.95 36.26
CA GLY A 906 -43.18 9.23 35.19
C GLY A 906 -43.93 8.05 34.59
N GLU A 907 -45.20 7.83 34.97
CA GLU A 907 -46.04 6.74 34.44
C GLU A 907 -47.11 7.25 33.45
N LEU A 908 -47.42 8.55 33.45
CA LEU A 908 -48.55 9.12 32.71
C LEU A 908 -48.28 9.20 31.20
N GLY A 909 -47.05 9.49 30.78
CA GLY A 909 -46.66 9.50 29.37
C GLY A 909 -46.75 8.11 28.74
N LEU A 910 -46.25 7.08 29.41
CA LEU A 910 -46.38 5.68 28.97
C LEU A 910 -47.85 5.23 28.95
N ALA A 911 -48.63 5.57 29.99
CA ALA A 911 -50.04 5.20 30.07
C ALA A 911 -50.87 5.88 28.95
N ASN A 912 -50.60 7.16 28.66
CA ASN A 912 -51.23 7.90 27.57
C ASN A 912 -50.89 7.33 26.19
N ALA A 913 -49.63 6.98 25.94
CA ALA A 913 -49.22 6.34 24.68
C ALA A 913 -49.86 4.96 24.50
N ARG A 914 -49.93 4.15 25.56
CA ARG A 914 -50.62 2.85 25.57
C ARG A 914 -52.12 2.97 25.33
N ALA A 915 -52.78 3.98 25.89
CA ALA A 915 -54.20 4.24 25.62
C ALA A 915 -54.43 4.64 24.16
N ALA A 916 -53.59 5.52 23.60
CA ALA A 916 -53.65 5.87 22.18
C ALA A 916 -53.45 4.64 21.28
N TYR A 917 -52.56 3.71 21.66
CA TYR A 917 -52.39 2.45 20.95
C TYR A 917 -53.59 1.49 21.09
N ALA A 918 -54.25 1.46 22.26
CA ALA A 918 -55.47 0.68 22.44
C ALA A 918 -56.60 1.19 21.52
N ASP A 919 -56.79 2.50 21.42
CA ASP A 919 -57.77 3.10 20.51
C ASP A 919 -57.42 2.80 19.04
N TRP A 920 -56.12 2.78 18.71
CA TRP A 920 -55.64 2.37 17.39
C TRP A 920 -55.98 0.91 17.07
N LEU A 921 -55.76 -0.01 18.01
CA LEU A 921 -56.12 -1.42 17.87
C LEU A 921 -57.62 -1.59 17.62
N ASP A 922 -58.46 -0.90 18.39
CA ASP A 922 -59.92 -0.96 18.22
C ASP A 922 -60.33 -0.44 16.84
N ARG A 923 -59.70 0.64 16.37
CA ARG A 923 -60.02 1.27 15.08
C ARG A 923 -59.58 0.44 13.87
N PHE A 924 -58.37 -0.09 13.88
CA PHE A 924 -57.75 -0.72 12.71
C PHE A 924 -57.68 -2.24 12.77
N GLY A 925 -57.88 -2.83 13.96
CA GLY A 925 -58.06 -4.27 14.17
C GLY A 925 -59.49 -4.75 13.95
N GLY A 926 -60.49 -3.86 13.97
CA GLY A 926 -61.90 -4.15 13.69
C GLY A 926 -62.30 -4.11 12.21
N SER A 927 -63.57 -4.42 11.91
CA SER A 927 -64.11 -4.46 10.54
C SER A 927 -64.18 -3.11 9.82
N ALA A 928 -64.10 -1.99 10.55
CA ALA A 928 -64.30 -0.65 10.00
C ALA A 928 -63.25 -0.22 8.96
N PHE A 929 -62.00 -0.69 9.07
CA PHE A 929 -60.94 -0.41 8.09
C PHE A 929 -60.77 -1.53 7.04
N ALA A 930 -61.54 -2.62 7.14
CA ALA A 930 -61.35 -3.82 6.33
C ALA A 930 -61.47 -3.56 4.82
N ALA A 931 -62.40 -2.69 4.40
CA ALA A 931 -62.59 -2.34 2.99
C ALA A 931 -61.37 -1.61 2.39
N LEU A 932 -60.81 -0.64 3.11
CA LEU A 932 -59.61 0.08 2.68
C LEU A 932 -58.39 -0.86 2.68
N ARG A 933 -58.28 -1.73 3.69
CA ARG A 933 -57.21 -2.73 3.76
C ARG A 933 -57.26 -3.71 2.59
N ALA A 934 -58.45 -4.17 2.20
CA ALA A 934 -58.64 -5.02 1.03
C ALA A 934 -58.28 -4.31 -0.29
N ALA A 935 -58.43 -2.98 -0.34
CA ALA A 935 -58.00 -2.15 -1.45
C ALA A 935 -56.49 -1.77 -1.41
N GLY A 936 -55.71 -2.36 -0.49
CA GLY A 936 -54.27 -2.16 -0.36
C GLY A 936 -53.85 -1.02 0.57
N ALA A 937 -54.76 -0.42 1.35
CA ALA A 937 -54.39 0.59 2.33
C ALA A 937 -53.69 -0.01 3.55
N HIS A 938 -52.70 0.73 4.05
CA HIS A 938 -52.05 0.43 5.32
C HIS A 938 -52.57 1.37 6.41
N PRO A 939 -52.82 0.88 7.64
CA PRO A 939 -53.20 1.75 8.74
C PRO A 939 -52.04 2.72 9.05
N PRO A 940 -52.33 3.98 9.42
CA PRO A 940 -51.28 4.89 9.90
C PRO A 940 -50.57 4.28 11.12
N LEU A 941 -49.23 4.28 11.16
CA LEU A 941 -48.51 3.71 12.31
C LEU A 941 -48.50 4.69 13.49
N CYS A 942 -48.62 4.17 14.72
CA CYS A 942 -48.31 4.96 15.91
C CYS A 942 -46.81 5.18 16.00
N LEU A 943 -46.37 6.44 16.10
CA LEU A 943 -44.98 6.83 16.29
C LEU A 943 -44.80 7.43 17.69
N TRP A 944 -43.81 6.93 18.42
CA TRP A 944 -43.44 7.43 19.74
C TRP A 944 -42.29 8.42 19.61
N ALA A 945 -42.59 9.69 19.90
CA ALA A 945 -41.63 10.78 19.80
C ALA A 945 -41.18 11.26 21.18
N SER A 946 -40.01 11.92 21.23
CA SER A 946 -39.43 12.44 22.46
C SER A 946 -39.28 11.37 23.55
N THR A 947 -38.63 10.25 23.20
CA THR A 947 -38.42 9.09 24.09
C THR A 947 -37.14 9.18 24.93
N GLY A 948 -36.49 10.34 24.96
CA GLY A 948 -35.40 10.63 25.88
C GLY A 948 -35.90 10.94 27.29
N VAL A 949 -35.21 10.41 28.30
CA VAL A 949 -35.54 10.60 29.71
C VAL A 949 -34.97 11.93 30.23
N LYS A 950 -35.81 12.74 30.87
CA LYS A 950 -35.42 14.05 31.42
C LYS A 950 -35.08 14.03 32.91
N ASN A 951 -35.59 13.03 33.63
CA ASN A 951 -35.29 12.85 35.04
C ASN A 951 -34.13 11.85 35.20
N PRO A 952 -32.96 12.27 35.68
CA PRO A 952 -31.80 11.40 35.82
C PRO A 952 -31.98 10.26 36.84
N ALA A 953 -33.00 10.33 37.70
CA ALA A 953 -33.35 9.24 38.62
C ALA A 953 -34.04 8.05 37.93
N TRP A 954 -34.47 8.21 36.68
CA TRP A 954 -35.09 7.14 35.91
C TRP A 954 -34.09 6.50 34.95
N ARG A 955 -34.31 5.22 34.66
CA ARG A 955 -33.54 4.48 33.64
C ARG A 955 -33.65 5.21 32.30
N ASP A 956 -32.52 5.57 31.72
CA ASP A 956 -32.37 6.35 30.47
C ASP A 956 -32.99 5.71 29.21
N THR A 957 -33.27 4.40 29.25
CA THR A 957 -33.93 3.61 28.19
C THR A 957 -35.44 3.39 28.40
N ARG A 958 -36.00 3.92 29.50
CA ARG A 958 -37.39 3.65 29.97
C ARG A 958 -38.46 3.75 28.89
N TYR A 959 -38.51 4.86 28.15
CA TYR A 959 -39.59 5.08 27.18
C TYR A 959 -39.47 4.18 25.96
N VAL A 960 -38.24 3.84 25.56
CA VAL A 960 -38.02 2.88 24.48
C VAL A 960 -38.51 1.51 24.93
N GLU A 961 -38.03 1.01 26.07
CA GLU A 961 -38.42 -0.30 26.62
C GLU A 961 -39.92 -0.42 26.90
N GLY A 962 -40.56 0.65 27.38
CA GLY A 962 -41.96 0.64 27.78
C GLY A 962 -42.98 0.65 26.63
N LEU A 963 -42.54 0.89 25.39
CA LEU A 963 -43.40 1.10 24.22
C LEU A 963 -43.10 0.17 23.04
N ILE A 964 -42.29 -0.88 23.24
CA ILE A 964 -42.01 -1.86 22.19
C ILE A 964 -43.27 -2.69 21.92
N GLY A 965 -43.77 -2.64 20.69
CA GLY A 965 -44.91 -3.43 20.24
C GLY A 965 -45.14 -3.36 18.73
N PRO A 966 -46.00 -4.23 18.19
CA PRO A 966 -46.15 -4.40 16.75
C PRO A 966 -46.78 -3.17 16.08
N ASP A 967 -46.42 -2.96 14.81
CA ASP A 967 -46.97 -1.90 13.96
C ASP A 967 -46.78 -0.49 14.55
N THR A 968 -45.63 -0.26 15.18
CA THR A 968 -45.25 1.05 15.74
C THR A 968 -43.88 1.50 15.29
N VAL A 969 -43.62 2.80 15.44
CA VAL A 969 -42.34 3.44 15.18
C VAL A 969 -41.88 4.12 16.47
N ASN A 970 -40.58 4.11 16.76
CA ASN A 970 -39.99 4.90 17.84
C ASN A 970 -38.86 5.76 17.27
N THR A 971 -38.97 7.08 17.43
CA THR A 971 -37.89 8.01 17.07
C THR A 971 -37.01 8.21 18.30
N VAL A 972 -35.75 7.76 18.21
CA VAL A 972 -34.85 7.69 19.36
C VAL A 972 -33.72 8.73 19.21
N PRO A 973 -33.56 9.66 20.17
CA PRO A 973 -32.42 10.57 20.21
C PRO A 973 -31.10 9.84 20.43
N ASP A 974 -29.99 10.39 19.92
CA ASP A 974 -28.67 9.75 19.95
C ASP A 974 -28.23 9.22 21.32
N ALA A 975 -28.37 10.02 22.36
CA ALA A 975 -27.98 9.60 23.71
C ALA A 975 -28.78 8.39 24.20
N THR A 976 -30.08 8.36 23.91
CA THR A 976 -30.97 7.25 24.26
C THR A 976 -30.73 6.04 23.38
N LEU A 977 -30.41 6.25 22.09
CA LEU A 977 -30.08 5.16 21.17
C LEU A 977 -28.77 4.48 21.55
N ALA A 978 -27.77 5.27 21.96
CA ALA A 978 -26.51 4.76 22.50
C ALA A 978 -26.72 3.98 23.80
N ALA A 979 -27.48 4.53 24.75
CA ALA A 979 -27.83 3.83 26.00
C ALA A 979 -28.59 2.52 25.73
N PHE A 980 -29.53 2.51 24.78
CA PHE A 980 -30.28 1.31 24.42
C PHE A 980 -29.41 0.26 23.74
N ALA A 981 -28.49 0.68 22.85
CA ALA A 981 -27.53 -0.22 22.22
C ALA A 981 -26.57 -0.86 23.24
N ASP A 982 -26.23 -0.15 24.31
CA ASP A 982 -25.39 -0.61 25.41
C ASP A 982 -26.13 -1.60 26.33
N HIS A 983 -27.20 -1.15 27.00
CA HIS A 983 -27.83 -1.90 28.09
C HIS A 983 -29.37 -2.00 28.02
N GLY A 984 -29.98 -1.66 26.88
CA GLY A 984 -31.43 -1.75 26.65
C GLY A 984 -31.98 -3.18 26.61
N GLN A 985 -33.27 -3.34 26.93
CA GLN A 985 -33.98 -4.61 26.92
C GLN A 985 -35.10 -4.60 25.87
N ALA A 986 -34.93 -5.39 24.81
CA ALA A 986 -35.94 -5.55 23.77
C ALA A 986 -37.00 -6.60 24.17
N ALA A 987 -38.11 -6.15 24.76
CA ALA A 987 -39.25 -6.99 25.13
C ALA A 987 -40.57 -6.36 24.68
N ARG A 988 -41.56 -7.17 24.27
CA ARG A 988 -42.89 -6.69 23.89
C ARG A 988 -43.68 -6.24 25.12
N THR A 989 -43.82 -4.93 25.29
CA THR A 989 -44.37 -4.27 26.49
C THR A 989 -45.58 -3.39 26.22
N LEU A 990 -45.74 -2.91 24.99
CA LEU A 990 -46.78 -1.93 24.64
C LEU A 990 -48.19 -2.49 24.84
N ASP A 991 -48.48 -3.60 24.18
CA ASP A 991 -49.81 -4.22 24.14
C ASP A 991 -50.08 -5.18 25.31
N THR A 992 -49.04 -5.65 25.97
CA THR A 992 -49.15 -6.51 27.16
C THR A 992 -49.48 -5.73 28.44
N ALA A 993 -49.22 -4.42 28.45
CA ALA A 993 -49.43 -3.55 29.61
C ALA A 993 -50.66 -2.61 29.52
N LEU A 994 -51.59 -2.86 28.59
CA LEU A 994 -52.80 -2.05 28.43
C LEU A 994 -53.70 -2.02 29.69
N PRO A 995 -53.93 -3.13 30.43
CA PRO A 995 -54.72 -3.07 31.66
C PRO A 995 -54.09 -2.19 32.74
N GLN A 996 -52.77 -2.23 32.88
CA GLN A 996 -52.03 -1.36 33.80
C GLN A 996 -52.17 0.11 33.39
N ALA A 997 -52.04 0.42 32.10
CA ALA A 997 -52.23 1.77 31.60
C ALA A 997 -53.64 2.32 31.92
N ARG A 998 -54.70 1.51 31.73
CA ARG A 998 -56.08 1.90 32.09
C ARG A 998 -56.22 2.21 33.58
N ALA A 999 -55.61 1.41 34.44
CA ALA A 999 -55.62 1.66 35.89
C ALA A 999 -54.87 2.94 36.26
N THR A 1000 -53.69 3.18 35.67
CA THR A 1000 -52.91 4.42 35.88
C THR A 1000 -53.69 5.65 35.45
N LEU A 1001 -54.37 5.61 34.30
CA LEU A 1001 -55.19 6.73 33.79
C LEU A 1001 -56.41 7.00 34.69
N ALA A 1002 -57.09 5.96 35.16
CA ALA A 1002 -58.19 6.11 36.11
C ALA A 1002 -57.73 6.73 37.44
N ALA A 1003 -56.57 6.31 37.95
CA ALA A 1003 -55.96 6.89 39.16
C ALA A 1003 -55.54 8.36 38.95
N ALA A 1004 -55.02 8.70 37.77
CA ALA A 1004 -54.68 10.07 37.41
C ALA A 1004 -55.92 10.97 37.35
N ALA A 1005 -57.01 10.50 36.73
CA ALA A 1005 -58.28 11.23 36.70
C ALA A 1005 -58.85 11.44 38.11
N ALA A 1006 -58.78 10.42 38.98
CA ALA A 1006 -59.18 10.53 40.39
C ALA A 1006 -58.30 11.53 41.18
N ALA A 1007 -57.04 11.72 40.77
CA ALA A 1007 -56.13 12.72 41.31
C ALA A 1007 -56.29 14.11 40.68
N GLY A 1008 -57.31 14.33 39.83
CA GLY A 1008 -57.59 15.62 39.20
C GLY A 1008 -56.73 15.93 37.97
N VAL A 1009 -56.02 14.95 37.41
CA VAL A 1009 -55.22 15.14 36.19
C VAL A 1009 -56.11 15.04 34.95
N ASP A 1010 -56.19 16.13 34.19
CA ASP A 1010 -56.84 16.16 32.88
C ASP A 1010 -55.81 16.05 31.74
N LEU A 1011 -55.71 14.85 31.16
CA LEU A 1011 -54.80 14.56 30.06
C LEU A 1011 -55.20 15.21 28.73
N SER A 1012 -56.48 15.52 28.53
CA SER A 1012 -56.93 16.21 27.32
C SER A 1012 -56.48 17.67 27.35
N ALA A 1013 -56.75 18.35 28.47
CA ALA A 1013 -56.31 19.73 28.69
C ALA A 1013 -54.77 19.84 28.68
N ALA A 1014 -54.07 18.86 29.26
CA ALA A 1014 -52.61 18.79 29.18
C ALA A 1014 -52.11 18.63 27.74
N GLY A 1015 -52.79 17.82 26.93
CA GLY A 1015 -52.48 17.64 25.51
C GLY A 1015 -52.66 18.92 24.68
N GLU A 1016 -53.75 19.67 24.90
CA GLU A 1016 -53.98 20.96 24.24
C GLU A 1016 -52.92 21.99 24.61
N ARG A 1017 -52.59 22.08 25.90
CA ARG A 1017 -51.53 22.95 26.40
C ARG A 1017 -50.17 22.60 25.79
N LEU A 1018 -49.79 21.31 25.79
CA LEU A 1018 -48.54 20.84 25.21
C LEU A 1018 -48.47 21.04 23.70
N GLN A 1019 -49.60 20.96 22.99
CA GLN A 1019 -49.65 21.26 21.57
C GLN A 1019 -49.38 22.74 21.30
N ALA A 1020 -49.98 23.65 22.08
CA ALA A 1020 -49.73 25.08 21.98
C ALA A 1020 -48.28 25.44 22.35
N GLU A 1021 -47.74 24.91 23.45
CA GLU A 1021 -46.35 25.13 23.87
C GLU A 1021 -45.35 24.52 22.88
N GLY A 1022 -45.66 23.33 22.34
CA GLY A 1022 -44.84 22.64 21.34
C GLY A 1022 -44.74 23.41 20.04
N LEU A 1023 -45.85 24.00 19.58
CA LEU A 1023 -45.88 24.86 18.40
C LEU A 1023 -44.97 26.09 18.58
N ALA A 1024 -45.10 26.80 19.71
CA ALA A 1024 -44.26 27.95 20.01
C ALA A 1024 -42.75 27.59 20.06
N GLN A 1025 -42.40 26.42 20.63
CA GLN A 1025 -41.02 25.95 20.64
C GLN A 1025 -40.48 25.65 19.24
N PHE A 1026 -41.32 25.13 18.33
CA PHE A 1026 -40.93 24.81 16.96
C PHE A 1026 -40.77 26.07 16.11
N GLU A 1027 -41.61 27.09 16.30
CA GLU A 1027 -41.44 28.42 15.71
C GLU A 1027 -40.11 29.06 16.16
N GLN A 1028 -39.80 29.02 17.45
CA GLN A 1028 -38.51 29.49 17.97
C GLN A 1028 -37.31 28.69 17.43
N ALA A 1029 -37.49 27.38 17.21
CA ALA A 1029 -36.45 26.55 16.59
C ALA A 1029 -36.23 26.92 15.13
N LEU A 1030 -37.29 27.22 14.38
CA LEU A 1030 -37.20 27.77 13.03
C LEU A 1030 -36.44 29.11 13.04
N GLU A 1031 -36.72 30.02 13.97
CA GLU A 1031 -35.99 31.29 14.05
C GLU A 1031 -34.47 31.10 14.25
N ARG A 1032 -34.08 30.19 15.15
CA ARG A 1032 -32.66 29.83 15.36
C ARG A 1032 -32.03 29.17 14.13
N LEU A 1033 -32.79 28.32 13.45
CA LEU A 1033 -32.38 27.69 12.19
C LEU A 1033 -32.11 28.75 11.13
N LEU A 1034 -33.03 29.71 10.95
CA LEU A 1034 -32.91 30.77 9.96
C LEU A 1034 -31.71 31.68 10.26
N GLN A 1035 -31.42 31.97 11.53
CA GLN A 1035 -30.19 32.67 11.94
C GLN A 1035 -28.92 31.91 11.55
N SER A 1036 -28.95 30.57 11.58
CA SER A 1036 -27.79 29.73 11.25
C SER A 1036 -27.48 29.70 9.74
N VAL A 1037 -28.42 30.12 8.90
CA VAL A 1037 -28.24 30.20 7.44
C VAL A 1037 -28.08 31.63 6.91
N VAL A 1038 -28.10 32.65 7.79
CA VAL A 1038 -27.65 34.01 7.46
C VAL A 1038 -26.18 33.95 7.11
#